data_AF-A0A1M4XEM1-F1
#
_entry.id   AF-A0A1M4XEM1-F1
#
_cell.length_a   1.000
_cell.length_b   1.000
_cell.length_c   1.000
_cell.angle_alpha   90.00
_cell.angle_beta   90.00
_cell.angle_gamma   90.00
#
_symmetry.space_group_name_H-M   'P 1'
#
loop_
_entity.id
_entity.type
_entity.pdbx_description
1 polymer ?
#
loop_
_entity_poly.entity_id
_entity_poly.type
_entity_poly.pdbx_seq_one_letter_code
_entity_poly.pdbx_strand_id
1 'polypeptide(L)'
;MREFKEIASLLDFIKNEAKVPTRYPARFILVRGLDAWQELLKSLRLEVDEVFTLSTLCTNDDTFPYVEGIIPILKGMKTTKILVLPLAECLRFTGEFRPVLRELATWEDVGYKRVYIPLMELDDIFGYEMNMIAQSWQERLPEVLSFTNGGKVKITVLPFKLKRSTCNMVTGIKAYLEAWEKGGQGELILVTGCAPYLSLSGRVGNFEVRVYQSGYDFLKERAQDFLKCEPGWGTERQWQWLAGEIKDGEDFNALAARILNVNRYDLDQLSLRWGTFDPDRKWLFWIWSKLRAPAGTLFHMVLKDNNDVNQLEEAVANQPFKEKLDLVLLEERKELLKRLGIKEMPASFWQLFAQLKDPLDKLQVLTGLTYREKIQVILAVKELLEKDRERNIWWPYLEIVYPELAYYLTPFSHEDHFLSEYFQSYTYSRILDTPREKLLTMARQAAEEKKIWTFPTRESILEKYSQNIFKFWIDGMGLEWLGLWKGLLSRNEEIKLEVVVARTNLPTTSEYNKGWHKEEEVDRRLDDLAHKYNYQFPASLVEEIKVIAEDVEKMVQLLKEKGEVIITSDHGLTRFAFAGGKSTPPQGAQIHKWGRYAELRESSEEYAIYSTNWINDGRRIFLAVHEKFEGGAWSSGEVHGGATLEECLVPVIRLWMVRKDGAVASPKIAIFTSVVKLNIRGEGCLEVELTAPVEEVTLQVAGQVYSGVPEGGKWVIEIKNLKAGKYRGRLEYERGFLGEIEFEVARGLMEEDLGL
;
A
#
# COMPACT_ATOMS: atom_id res chain seq x y z
N MET A 1 14.78 39.05 -58.40
CA MET A 1 15.49 39.05 -57.09
C MET A 1 16.95 39.36 -57.36
N ARG A 2 17.55 40.26 -56.57
CA ARG A 2 18.95 40.64 -56.70
C ARG A 2 19.73 40.17 -55.48
N GLU A 3 20.72 39.32 -55.71
CA GLU A 3 21.51 38.69 -54.65
C GLU A 3 22.78 39.47 -54.32
N PHE A 4 23.07 39.60 -53.03
CA PHE A 4 24.27 40.21 -52.49
C PHE A 4 24.97 39.22 -51.54
N LYS A 5 26.29 39.12 -51.68
CA LYS A 5 27.16 38.30 -50.79
C LYS A 5 27.97 39.15 -49.81
N GLU A 6 28.14 40.43 -50.10
CA GLU A 6 28.86 41.38 -49.26
C GLU A 6 27.92 42.50 -48.83
N ILE A 7 27.89 42.79 -47.52
CA ILE A 7 26.98 43.79 -46.96
C ILE A 7 27.22 45.18 -47.57
N ALA A 8 28.48 45.55 -47.82
CA ALA A 8 28.85 46.85 -48.40
C ALA A 8 28.17 47.08 -49.76
N SER A 9 28.17 46.05 -50.62
CA SER A 9 27.52 46.10 -51.93
C SER A 9 26.01 46.30 -51.84
N LEU A 10 25.36 45.68 -50.83
CA LEU A 10 23.93 45.87 -50.57
C LEU A 10 23.64 47.29 -50.07
N LEU A 11 24.46 47.81 -49.16
CA LEU A 11 24.31 49.18 -48.63
C LEU A 11 24.47 50.24 -49.71
N ASP A 12 25.47 50.09 -50.59
CA ASP A 12 25.68 51.01 -51.70
C ASP A 12 24.51 51.00 -52.69
N PHE A 13 23.92 49.82 -52.93
CA PHE A 13 22.72 49.72 -53.75
C PHE A 13 21.54 50.49 -53.13
N ILE A 14 21.20 50.23 -51.85
CA ILE A 14 20.06 50.91 -51.21
C ILE A 14 20.28 52.42 -51.05
N LYS A 15 21.53 52.87 -50.83
CA LYS A 15 21.88 54.30 -50.78
C LYS A 15 21.62 55.01 -52.09
N ASN A 16 21.95 54.37 -53.21
CA ASN A 16 21.74 54.95 -54.53
C ASN A 16 20.27 54.88 -54.94
N GLU A 17 19.59 53.78 -54.62
CA GLU A 17 18.16 53.60 -54.90
C GLU A 17 17.29 54.62 -54.14
N ALA A 18 17.62 54.90 -52.87
CA ALA A 18 16.89 55.87 -52.05
C ALA A 18 16.96 57.33 -52.57
N LYS A 19 17.86 57.66 -53.52
CA LYS A 19 17.96 59.00 -54.12
C LYS A 19 16.93 59.27 -55.21
N VAL A 20 16.17 58.25 -55.62
CA VAL A 20 15.18 58.34 -56.71
C VAL A 20 13.76 58.26 -56.11
N PRO A 21 12.77 59.01 -56.58
CA PRO A 21 11.39 58.83 -56.10
C PRO A 21 10.84 57.45 -56.49
N THR A 22 10.10 56.82 -55.58
CA THR A 22 9.39 55.54 -55.79
C THR A 22 7.90 55.72 -55.58
N ARG A 23 7.09 54.87 -56.22
CA ARG A 23 5.64 54.76 -55.91
C ARG A 23 5.38 53.84 -54.72
N TYR A 24 6.15 52.75 -54.61
CA TYR A 24 6.02 51.75 -53.55
C TYR A 24 7.21 51.88 -52.59
N PRO A 25 7.00 52.17 -51.30
CA PRO A 25 8.08 52.47 -50.36
C PRO A 25 8.74 51.20 -49.79
N ALA A 26 8.06 50.06 -49.76
CA ALA A 26 8.58 48.83 -49.16
C ALA A 26 9.75 48.23 -49.96
N ARG A 27 10.79 47.77 -49.26
CA ARG A 27 11.95 47.05 -49.79
C ARG A 27 12.15 45.79 -48.96
N PHE A 28 11.79 44.65 -49.53
CA PHE A 28 11.99 43.36 -48.88
C PHE A 28 13.41 42.87 -49.09
N ILE A 29 14.04 42.41 -48.00
CA ILE A 29 15.38 41.83 -48.01
C ILE A 29 15.25 40.41 -47.47
N LEU A 30 15.33 39.41 -48.34
CA LEU A 30 15.35 38.01 -47.94
C LEU A 30 16.73 37.67 -47.37
N VAL A 31 16.77 37.26 -46.11
CA VAL A 31 18.01 37.01 -45.38
C VAL A 31 18.18 35.52 -45.15
N ARG A 32 19.35 34.98 -45.48
CA ARG A 32 19.67 33.56 -45.27
C ARG A 32 20.85 33.44 -44.32
N GLY A 33 20.63 32.77 -43.18
CA GLY A 33 21.61 32.61 -42.10
C GLY A 33 21.56 33.69 -41.00
N LEU A 34 21.87 33.28 -39.76
CA LEU A 34 21.89 34.17 -38.59
C LEU A 34 22.99 35.24 -38.67
N ASP A 35 24.16 34.89 -39.21
CA ASP A 35 25.28 35.83 -39.33
C ASP A 35 24.90 36.96 -40.30
N ALA A 36 24.17 36.60 -41.38
CA ALA A 36 23.64 37.56 -42.34
C ALA A 36 22.63 38.50 -41.68
N TRP A 37 21.75 37.96 -40.85
CA TRP A 37 20.77 38.75 -40.09
C TRP A 37 21.46 39.77 -39.19
N GLN A 38 22.42 39.32 -38.38
CA GLN A 38 23.13 40.19 -37.44
C GLN A 38 23.95 41.27 -38.15
N GLU A 39 24.67 40.90 -39.21
CA GLU A 39 25.46 41.83 -40.01
C GLU A 39 24.58 42.86 -40.73
N LEU A 40 23.45 42.42 -41.30
CA LEU A 40 22.47 43.30 -41.95
C LEU A 40 21.84 44.26 -40.94
N LEU A 41 21.38 43.78 -39.78
CA LEU A 41 20.76 44.63 -38.77
C LEU A 41 21.72 45.69 -38.25
N LYS A 42 22.96 45.30 -37.95
CA LYS A 42 24.01 46.22 -37.48
C LYS A 42 24.24 47.33 -38.49
N SER A 43 24.29 46.97 -39.78
CA SER A 43 24.57 47.89 -40.87
C SER A 43 23.38 48.78 -41.22
N LEU A 44 22.18 48.21 -41.38
CA LEU A 44 20.96 48.97 -41.73
C LEU A 44 20.56 49.97 -40.65
N ARG A 45 20.77 49.66 -39.37
CA ARG A 45 20.50 50.59 -38.26
C ARG A 45 21.28 51.90 -38.36
N LEU A 46 22.42 51.91 -39.06
CA LEU A 46 23.22 53.12 -39.30
C LEU A 46 22.75 53.92 -40.52
N GLU A 47 21.91 53.32 -41.37
CA GLU A 47 21.52 53.86 -42.68
C GLU A 47 20.08 54.39 -42.73
N VAL A 48 19.29 54.08 -41.70
CA VAL A 48 17.89 54.50 -41.56
C VAL A 48 17.73 55.64 -40.56
N ASP A 49 16.67 56.42 -40.75
CA ASP A 49 16.32 57.53 -39.85
C ASP A 49 15.64 57.00 -38.58
N GLU A 50 14.89 55.90 -38.68
CA GLU A 50 14.06 55.36 -37.61
C GLU A 50 13.94 53.82 -37.68
N VAL A 51 13.90 53.17 -36.52
CA VAL A 51 13.66 51.73 -36.39
C VAL A 51 12.31 51.51 -35.74
N PHE A 52 11.38 50.92 -36.49
CA PHE A 52 10.06 50.53 -36.02
C PHE A 52 10.08 49.07 -35.54
N THR A 53 9.90 48.88 -34.23
CA THR A 53 9.96 47.58 -33.58
C THR A 53 8.57 47.00 -33.33
N LEU A 54 8.32 45.78 -33.79
CA LEU A 54 7.01 45.11 -33.68
C LEU A 54 6.67 44.79 -32.23
N SER A 55 7.65 44.61 -31.34
CA SER A 55 7.41 44.42 -29.90
C SER A 55 6.57 45.54 -29.28
N THR A 56 6.59 46.75 -29.87
CA THR A 56 5.79 47.91 -29.41
C THR A 56 4.30 47.78 -29.72
N LEU A 57 3.93 46.88 -30.64
CA LEU A 57 2.54 46.59 -31.01
C LEU A 57 1.94 45.42 -30.22
N CYS A 58 2.70 44.79 -29.33
CA CYS A 58 2.19 43.78 -28.42
C CYS A 58 1.39 44.44 -27.30
N THR A 59 0.12 44.05 -27.15
CA THR A 59 -0.76 44.60 -26.08
C THR A 59 -0.29 44.24 -24.68
N ASN A 60 0.23 43.02 -24.52
CA ASN A 60 0.78 42.47 -23.28
C ASN A 60 2.05 41.67 -23.61
N ASP A 61 2.77 41.23 -22.57
CA ASP A 61 4.05 40.51 -22.71
C ASP A 61 3.94 39.21 -23.53
N ASP A 62 2.81 38.52 -23.49
CA ASP A 62 2.58 37.24 -24.19
C ASP A 62 1.43 37.31 -25.21
N THR A 63 1.43 38.36 -26.02
CA THR A 63 0.49 38.52 -27.14
C THR A 63 1.23 38.82 -28.43
N PHE A 64 0.73 38.30 -29.56
CA PHE A 64 1.23 38.70 -30.87
C PHE A 64 0.97 40.20 -31.13
N PRO A 65 1.84 40.86 -31.93
CA PRO A 65 1.68 42.27 -32.24
C PRO A 65 0.46 42.52 -33.13
N TYR A 66 -0.14 43.70 -33.03
CA TYR A 66 -1.25 44.11 -33.89
C TYR A 66 -0.76 44.44 -35.32
N VAL A 67 -0.62 43.41 -36.16
CA VAL A 67 -0.02 43.47 -37.51
C VAL A 67 -0.75 44.44 -38.46
N GLU A 68 -2.08 44.53 -38.39
CA GLU A 68 -2.87 45.47 -39.21
C GLU A 68 -2.53 46.95 -38.93
N GLY A 69 -2.01 47.25 -37.73
CA GLY A 69 -1.59 48.58 -37.35
C GLY A 69 -0.29 49.06 -38.02
N ILE A 70 0.47 48.17 -38.67
CA ILE A 70 1.79 48.49 -39.24
C ILE A 70 1.68 49.59 -40.30
N ILE A 71 0.83 49.42 -41.33
CA ILE A 71 0.75 50.38 -42.45
C ILE A 71 0.23 51.75 -42.00
N PRO A 72 -0.85 51.86 -41.19
CA PRO A 72 -1.30 53.16 -40.65
C PRO A 72 -0.20 53.91 -39.89
N ILE A 73 0.58 53.21 -39.06
CA ILE A 73 1.68 53.81 -38.30
C ILE A 73 2.80 54.28 -39.23
N LEU A 74 3.21 53.43 -40.17
CA LEU A 74 4.24 53.78 -41.14
C LEU A 74 3.84 54.98 -41.99
N LYS A 75 2.57 55.11 -42.40
CA LYS A 75 2.05 56.30 -43.12
C LYS A 75 2.15 57.58 -42.29
N GLY A 76 1.94 57.50 -40.98
CA GLY A 76 2.02 58.64 -40.06
C GLY A 76 3.44 59.11 -39.74
N MET A 77 4.46 58.28 -39.95
CA MET A 77 5.86 58.61 -39.70
C MET A 77 6.39 59.67 -40.67
N LYS A 78 7.06 60.70 -40.13
CA LYS A 78 7.65 61.82 -40.89
C LYS A 78 9.03 61.50 -41.46
N THR A 79 9.68 60.47 -40.96
CA THR A 79 10.98 59.98 -41.40
C THR A 79 10.89 59.30 -42.77
N THR A 80 11.99 59.34 -43.51
CA THR A 80 12.01 58.87 -44.89
C THR A 80 12.57 57.46 -45.04
N LYS A 81 13.54 57.07 -44.22
CA LYS A 81 14.13 55.74 -44.21
C LYS A 81 13.78 55.05 -42.91
N ILE A 82 12.98 54.00 -42.99
CA ILE A 82 12.46 53.28 -41.82
C ILE A 82 12.86 51.82 -41.94
N LEU A 83 13.31 51.22 -40.83
CA LEU A 83 13.57 49.79 -40.71
C LEU A 83 12.50 49.13 -39.85
N VAL A 84 11.85 48.08 -40.35
CA VAL A 84 10.80 47.36 -39.61
C VAL A 84 11.34 46.02 -39.11
N LEU A 85 11.31 45.79 -37.79
CA LEU A 85 11.89 44.59 -37.15
C LEU A 85 11.00 44.02 -36.04
N PRO A 86 10.88 42.69 -35.86
CA PRO A 86 11.16 41.62 -36.80
C PRO A 86 9.83 41.06 -37.35
N LEU A 87 9.54 41.29 -38.63
CA LEU A 87 8.27 40.82 -39.21
C LEU A 87 8.26 39.29 -39.42
N ALA A 88 9.38 38.71 -39.85
CA ALA A 88 9.49 37.28 -40.19
C ALA A 88 9.00 36.35 -39.07
N GLU A 89 9.27 36.70 -37.82
CA GLU A 89 8.96 35.90 -36.64
C GLU A 89 7.45 35.75 -36.39
N CYS A 90 6.68 36.80 -36.66
CA CYS A 90 5.22 36.73 -36.55
C CYS A 90 4.64 35.85 -37.67
N LEU A 91 5.14 36.03 -38.89
CA LEU A 91 4.68 35.29 -40.08
C LEU A 91 5.01 33.80 -40.03
N ARG A 92 6.06 33.43 -39.29
CA ARG A 92 6.50 32.05 -39.15
C ARG A 92 5.56 31.24 -38.27
N PHE A 93 4.98 31.82 -37.23
CA PHE A 93 4.16 31.11 -36.25
C PHE A 93 2.68 30.95 -36.65
N THR A 94 2.14 31.86 -37.47
CA THR A 94 0.76 31.77 -37.94
C THR A 94 0.59 32.25 -39.38
N GLY A 95 -0.28 31.58 -40.12
CA GLY A 95 -0.65 31.97 -41.48
C GLY A 95 -1.47 33.26 -41.55
N GLU A 96 -2.16 33.62 -40.46
CA GLU A 96 -3.10 34.75 -40.40
C GLU A 96 -2.42 36.09 -40.66
N PHE A 97 -1.13 36.22 -40.30
CA PHE A 97 -0.39 37.48 -40.48
C PHE A 97 0.25 37.61 -41.87
N ARG A 98 0.31 36.54 -42.67
CA ARG A 98 1.01 36.54 -43.97
C ARG A 98 0.49 37.55 -45.00
N PRO A 99 -0.84 37.85 -45.09
CA PRO A 99 -1.38 38.85 -46.01
C PRO A 99 -0.73 40.23 -45.90
N VAL A 100 -0.19 40.60 -44.73
CA VAL A 100 0.49 41.89 -44.52
C VAL A 100 1.65 42.10 -45.49
N LEU A 101 2.31 41.03 -45.97
CA LEU A 101 3.37 41.15 -46.96
C LEU A 101 2.85 41.74 -48.28
N ARG A 102 1.66 41.34 -48.71
CA ARG A 102 1.02 41.85 -49.95
C ARG A 102 0.57 43.29 -49.76
N GLU A 103 0.00 43.59 -48.60
CA GLU A 103 -0.44 44.94 -48.26
C GLU A 103 0.75 45.90 -48.21
N LEU A 104 1.87 45.49 -47.62
CA LEU A 104 3.11 46.27 -47.60
C LEU A 104 3.73 46.41 -49.01
N ALA A 105 3.71 45.36 -49.83
CA ALA A 105 4.23 45.39 -51.19
C ALA A 105 3.45 46.35 -52.10
N THR A 106 2.13 46.37 -51.97
CA THR A 106 1.22 47.15 -52.82
C THR A 106 0.87 48.52 -52.24
N TRP A 107 1.35 48.85 -51.04
CA TRP A 107 1.17 50.17 -50.44
C TRP A 107 1.85 51.24 -51.31
N GLU A 108 1.08 52.25 -51.72
CA GLU A 108 1.56 53.41 -52.47
C GLU A 108 1.78 54.63 -51.57
N ASP A 109 2.97 55.23 -51.70
CA ASP A 109 3.35 56.51 -51.08
C ASP A 109 4.44 57.15 -51.97
N VAL A 110 3.99 57.99 -52.92
CA VAL A 110 4.88 58.53 -53.96
C VAL A 110 5.87 59.52 -53.35
N GLY A 111 7.15 59.19 -53.42
CA GLY A 111 8.21 60.09 -52.94
C GLY A 111 9.51 59.36 -52.61
N TYR A 112 10.24 59.90 -51.64
CA TYR A 112 11.56 59.40 -51.24
C TYR A 112 11.50 58.41 -50.06
N LYS A 113 10.31 58.05 -49.59
CA LYS A 113 10.14 57.12 -48.47
C LYS A 113 10.63 55.71 -48.83
N ARG A 114 11.34 55.07 -47.92
CA ARG A 114 11.87 53.71 -48.00
C ARG A 114 11.63 52.98 -46.68
N VAL A 115 10.96 51.85 -46.76
CA VAL A 115 10.71 50.97 -45.63
C VAL A 115 11.43 49.65 -45.88
N TYR A 116 12.54 49.44 -45.19
CA TYR A 116 13.34 48.21 -45.29
C TYR A 116 12.75 47.15 -44.38
N ILE A 117 12.47 45.98 -44.94
CA ILE A 117 11.81 44.87 -44.25
C ILE A 117 12.65 43.61 -44.44
N PRO A 118 13.59 43.34 -43.52
CA PRO A 118 14.34 42.09 -43.51
C PRO A 118 13.44 40.90 -43.15
N LEU A 119 13.51 39.83 -43.95
CA LEU A 119 12.77 38.59 -43.75
C LEU A 119 13.76 37.41 -43.74
N MET A 120 14.09 36.90 -42.56
CA MET A 120 15.05 35.81 -42.44
C MET A 120 14.43 34.44 -42.66
N GLU A 121 14.97 33.64 -43.58
CA GLU A 121 14.58 32.24 -43.83
C GLU A 121 13.06 32.09 -44.04
N LEU A 122 12.51 32.97 -44.89
CA LEU A 122 11.07 33.16 -45.14
C LEU A 122 10.74 33.14 -46.65
N ASP A 123 11.70 32.73 -47.50
CA ASP A 123 11.62 32.75 -48.97
C ASP A 123 10.33 32.12 -49.51
N ASP A 124 9.93 30.95 -48.99
CA ASP A 124 8.75 30.22 -49.45
C ASP A 124 7.45 30.96 -49.15
N ILE A 125 7.30 31.46 -47.92
CA ILE A 125 6.12 32.23 -47.50
C ILE A 125 6.07 33.54 -48.29
N PHE A 126 7.20 34.24 -48.41
CA PHE A 126 7.28 35.47 -49.17
C PHE A 126 6.92 35.24 -50.65
N GLY A 127 7.49 34.22 -51.29
CA GLY A 127 7.21 33.86 -52.67
C GLY A 127 5.73 33.51 -52.89
N TYR A 128 5.13 32.73 -51.98
CA TYR A 128 3.70 32.43 -52.02
C TYR A 128 2.84 33.69 -51.97
N GLU A 129 3.11 34.58 -51.01
CA GLU A 129 2.36 35.83 -50.85
C GLU A 129 2.51 36.75 -52.06
N MET A 130 3.72 36.90 -52.61
CA MET A 130 3.94 37.72 -53.81
C MET A 130 3.25 37.15 -55.05
N ASN A 131 3.18 35.83 -55.19
CA ASN A 131 2.49 35.17 -56.31
C ASN A 131 0.96 35.38 -56.31
N MET A 132 0.37 35.79 -55.18
CA MET A 132 -1.04 36.16 -55.11
C MET A 132 -1.32 37.58 -55.64
N ILE A 133 -0.28 38.37 -55.90
CA ILE A 133 -0.41 39.68 -56.53
C ILE A 133 -0.51 39.48 -58.05
N ALA A 134 -1.45 40.17 -58.72
CA ALA A 134 -1.62 40.08 -60.17
C ALA A 134 -0.31 40.38 -60.92
N GLN A 135 0.00 39.60 -61.97
CA GLN A 135 1.28 39.67 -62.70
C GLN A 135 1.60 41.08 -63.24
N SER A 136 0.57 41.80 -63.72
CA SER A 136 0.71 43.19 -64.20
C SER A 136 1.12 44.19 -63.12
N TRP A 137 0.90 43.86 -61.85
CA TRP A 137 1.37 44.63 -60.70
C TRP A 137 2.78 44.23 -60.29
N GLN A 138 3.14 42.95 -60.39
CA GLN A 138 4.47 42.44 -60.02
C GLN A 138 5.61 43.11 -60.80
N GLU A 139 5.42 43.35 -62.10
CA GLU A 139 6.43 44.04 -62.95
C GLU A 139 6.67 45.50 -62.53
N ARG A 140 5.78 46.08 -61.72
CA ARG A 140 5.87 47.45 -61.21
C ARG A 140 6.41 47.52 -59.79
N LEU A 141 6.57 46.38 -59.11
CA LEU A 141 7.06 46.34 -57.75
C LEU A 141 8.58 46.53 -57.70
N PRO A 142 9.12 47.09 -56.60
CA PRO A 142 10.56 47.19 -56.39
C PRO A 142 11.26 45.82 -56.44
N GLU A 143 12.53 45.82 -56.85
CA GLU A 143 13.35 44.60 -56.82
C GLU A 143 13.46 44.04 -55.39
N VAL A 144 13.18 42.74 -55.25
CA VAL A 144 13.43 41.99 -54.00
C VAL A 144 14.92 41.74 -53.87
N LEU A 145 15.49 42.11 -52.72
CA LEU A 145 16.90 41.94 -52.41
C LEU A 145 17.10 40.63 -51.64
N SER A 146 18.26 40.00 -51.78
CA SER A 146 18.65 38.88 -50.93
C SER A 146 20.07 39.04 -50.40
N PHE A 147 20.27 38.64 -49.15
CA PHE A 147 21.57 38.65 -48.48
C PHE A 147 21.81 37.34 -47.76
N THR A 148 22.92 36.68 -48.08
CA THR A 148 23.22 35.33 -47.60
C THR A 148 24.56 35.30 -46.90
N ASN A 149 24.60 34.68 -45.71
CA ASN A 149 25.81 34.38 -44.94
C ASN A 149 25.56 33.10 -44.11
N GLY A 150 26.51 32.74 -43.24
CA GLY A 150 26.43 31.57 -42.36
C GLY A 150 25.44 31.72 -41.20
N GLY A 151 25.50 30.74 -40.29
CA GLY A 151 24.74 30.73 -39.04
C GLY A 151 23.42 29.96 -39.12
N LYS A 152 23.13 29.18 -38.07
CA LYS A 152 21.89 28.40 -37.93
C LYS A 152 21.12 28.86 -36.71
N VAL A 153 19.81 28.67 -36.76
CA VAL A 153 18.88 29.00 -35.69
C VAL A 153 18.04 27.77 -35.35
N LYS A 154 17.89 27.50 -34.05
CA LYS A 154 16.96 26.51 -33.52
C LYS A 154 16.12 27.15 -32.41
N ILE A 155 14.82 27.17 -32.62
CA ILE A 155 13.84 27.68 -31.65
C ILE A 155 13.00 26.52 -31.12
N THR A 156 12.96 26.39 -29.80
CA THR A 156 12.05 25.47 -29.12
C THR A 156 10.95 26.27 -28.44
N VAL A 157 9.69 25.98 -28.74
CA VAL A 157 8.53 26.67 -28.17
C VAL A 157 7.83 25.74 -27.18
N LEU A 158 7.63 26.22 -25.95
CA LEU A 158 7.05 25.47 -24.84
C LEU A 158 5.91 26.24 -24.17
N PRO A 159 4.85 25.57 -23.68
CA PRO A 159 3.81 26.19 -22.87
C PRO A 159 4.22 26.34 -21.39
N PHE A 160 5.41 25.86 -21.01
CA PHE A 160 5.89 25.84 -19.64
C PHE A 160 7.37 26.18 -19.57
N LYS A 161 7.81 26.57 -18.37
CA LYS A 161 9.20 26.92 -18.08
C LYS A 161 9.99 25.69 -17.63
N LEU A 162 11.15 25.46 -18.23
CA LEU A 162 12.10 24.45 -17.75
C LEU A 162 12.83 24.96 -16.51
N LYS A 163 13.05 24.09 -15.51
CA LYS A 163 13.80 24.49 -14.29
C LYS A 163 15.29 24.67 -14.56
N ARG A 164 15.81 23.94 -15.55
CA ARG A 164 17.21 24.01 -15.99
C ARG A 164 17.24 23.96 -17.51
N SER A 165 17.97 24.89 -18.10
CA SER A 165 18.24 24.94 -19.54
C SER A 165 19.65 25.48 -19.73
N THR A 166 20.39 24.90 -20.66
CA THR A 166 21.67 25.42 -21.13
C THR A 166 21.50 26.48 -22.22
N CYS A 167 20.32 26.52 -22.86
CA CYS A 167 19.95 27.51 -23.87
C CYS A 167 19.29 28.74 -23.22
N ASN A 168 19.41 29.89 -23.87
CA ASN A 168 18.72 31.11 -23.46
C ASN A 168 17.20 30.93 -23.57
N MET A 169 16.48 31.41 -22.57
CA MET A 169 15.04 31.27 -22.45
C MET A 169 14.38 32.64 -22.35
N VAL A 170 13.45 32.90 -23.27
CA VAL A 170 12.61 34.10 -23.28
C VAL A 170 11.18 33.72 -22.93
N THR A 171 10.49 34.57 -22.17
CA THR A 171 9.12 34.35 -21.74
C THR A 171 8.24 35.44 -22.32
N GLY A 172 7.22 35.04 -23.09
CA GLY A 172 6.31 35.95 -23.78
C GLY A 172 6.71 36.24 -25.23
N ILE A 173 5.71 36.34 -26.11
CA ILE A 173 5.90 36.75 -27.52
C ILE A 173 6.62 38.10 -27.65
N LYS A 174 6.34 39.07 -26.77
CA LYS A 174 6.99 40.39 -26.82
C LYS A 174 8.50 40.28 -26.60
N ALA A 175 8.93 39.58 -25.55
CA ALA A 175 10.35 39.37 -25.26
C ALA A 175 11.05 38.56 -26.37
N TYR A 176 10.34 37.64 -27.01
CA TYR A 176 10.83 36.93 -28.19
C TYR A 176 11.12 37.89 -29.35
N LEU A 177 10.18 38.77 -29.69
CA LEU A 177 10.40 39.79 -30.73
C LEU A 177 11.55 40.73 -30.36
N GLU A 178 11.62 41.19 -29.12
CA GLU A 178 12.73 42.03 -28.64
C GLU A 178 14.11 41.36 -28.79
N ALA A 179 14.19 40.03 -28.60
CA ALA A 179 15.43 39.28 -28.83
C ALA A 179 15.86 39.34 -30.30
N TRP A 180 14.91 39.20 -31.22
CA TRP A 180 15.15 39.28 -32.67
C TRP A 180 15.44 40.69 -33.16
N GLU A 181 14.83 41.70 -32.54
CA GLU A 181 15.14 43.12 -32.76
C GLU A 181 16.61 43.39 -32.40
N LYS A 182 17.15 42.74 -31.37
CA LYS A 182 18.55 42.86 -30.91
C LYS A 182 19.54 41.95 -31.65
N GLY A 183 19.13 41.27 -32.71
CA GLY A 183 20.02 40.44 -33.55
C GLY A 183 19.79 38.93 -33.43
N GLY A 184 18.88 38.46 -32.58
CA GLY A 184 18.56 37.04 -32.46
C GLY A 184 19.71 36.19 -31.91
N GLN A 185 19.48 34.89 -31.80
CA GLN A 185 20.44 33.92 -31.25
C GLN A 185 20.34 32.57 -31.96
N GLY A 186 21.42 31.79 -31.92
CA GLY A 186 21.49 30.50 -32.59
C GLY A 186 20.62 29.42 -31.96
N GLU A 187 20.47 29.42 -30.63
CA GLU A 187 19.54 28.54 -29.93
C GLU A 187 18.75 29.33 -28.89
N LEU A 188 17.42 29.18 -28.91
CA LEU A 188 16.52 29.92 -28.01
C LEU A 188 15.31 29.06 -27.64
N ILE A 189 14.89 29.16 -26.39
CA ILE A 189 13.63 28.60 -25.90
C ILE A 189 12.63 29.74 -25.71
N LEU A 190 11.50 29.65 -26.42
CA LEU A 190 10.35 30.53 -26.22
C LEU A 190 9.35 29.84 -25.30
N VAL A 191 9.10 30.42 -24.13
CA VAL A 191 8.01 30.04 -23.24
C VAL A 191 6.82 30.96 -23.49
N THR A 192 5.71 30.41 -23.96
CA THR A 192 4.51 31.20 -24.31
C THR A 192 3.24 30.38 -24.12
N GLY A 193 2.20 31.01 -23.56
CA GLY A 193 0.85 30.45 -23.48
C GLY A 193 0.19 30.29 -24.84
N CYS A 194 0.76 30.87 -25.90
CA CYS A 194 0.30 30.66 -27.28
C CYS A 194 0.69 29.29 -27.83
N ALA A 195 1.68 28.59 -27.24
CA ALA A 195 2.24 27.35 -27.78
C ALA A 195 1.21 26.26 -28.16
N PRO A 196 0.13 26.02 -27.38
CA PRO A 196 -0.90 25.04 -27.75
C PRO A 196 -1.64 25.33 -29.05
N TYR A 197 -1.66 26.60 -29.49
CA TYR A 197 -2.36 27.05 -30.70
C TYR A 197 -1.43 27.18 -31.92
N LEU A 198 -0.12 27.01 -31.72
CA LEU A 198 0.85 27.08 -32.80
C LEU A 198 0.94 25.70 -33.50
N SER A 199 0.99 25.72 -34.82
CA SER A 199 0.88 24.50 -35.65
C SER A 199 2.19 24.08 -36.32
N LEU A 200 3.32 24.72 -35.97
CA LEU A 200 4.53 24.71 -36.80
C LEU A 200 5.73 24.07 -36.10
N SER A 201 6.01 22.83 -36.47
CA SER A 201 7.31 22.18 -36.27
C SER A 201 7.92 21.89 -37.64
N GLY A 202 9.13 22.37 -37.89
CA GLY A 202 9.77 22.23 -39.19
C GLY A 202 11.06 23.02 -39.33
N ARG A 203 11.73 22.79 -40.45
CA ARG A 203 12.97 23.48 -40.80
C ARG A 203 12.83 24.14 -42.16
N VAL A 204 13.11 25.44 -42.21
CA VAL A 204 13.20 26.22 -43.44
C VAL A 204 14.64 26.73 -43.53
N GLY A 205 15.39 26.21 -44.49
CA GLY A 205 16.83 26.49 -44.66
C GLY A 205 17.64 26.30 -43.37
N ASN A 206 18.19 27.40 -42.85
CA ASN A 206 19.01 27.40 -41.63
C ASN A 206 18.21 27.67 -40.33
N PHE A 207 16.87 27.75 -40.41
CA PHE A 207 16.00 28.03 -39.27
C PHE A 207 15.12 26.81 -38.95
N GLU A 208 15.28 26.25 -37.75
CA GLU A 208 14.47 25.15 -37.24
C GLU A 208 13.57 25.67 -36.10
N VAL A 209 12.26 25.37 -36.18
CA VAL A 209 11.31 25.60 -35.10
C VAL A 209 10.73 24.26 -34.66
N ARG A 210 10.70 24.03 -33.36
CA ARG A 210 9.96 22.93 -32.75
C ARG A 210 8.97 23.47 -31.75
N VAL A 211 7.69 23.23 -31.98
CA VAL A 211 6.61 23.59 -31.07
C VAL A 211 6.15 22.34 -30.35
N TYR A 212 6.13 22.41 -29.02
CA TYR A 212 5.44 21.43 -28.18
C TYR A 212 4.16 22.05 -27.67
N GLN A 213 3.03 21.38 -27.87
CA GLN A 213 1.71 21.89 -27.46
C GLN A 213 1.40 21.56 -25.99
N SER A 214 2.09 20.57 -25.42
CA SER A 214 1.92 20.12 -24.04
C SER A 214 3.24 19.66 -23.41
N GLY A 215 3.27 19.56 -22.08
CA GLY A 215 4.34 18.90 -21.35
C GLY A 215 4.48 17.42 -21.72
N TYR A 216 3.37 16.76 -22.03
CA TYR A 216 3.36 15.36 -22.46
C TYR A 216 4.02 15.18 -23.84
N ASP A 217 3.73 16.05 -24.81
CA ASP A 217 4.37 16.03 -26.13
C ASP A 217 5.88 16.21 -26.04
N PHE A 218 6.32 17.11 -25.16
CA PHE A 218 7.73 17.30 -24.90
C PHE A 218 8.39 16.04 -24.32
N LEU A 219 7.77 15.40 -23.32
CA LEU A 219 8.31 14.20 -22.67
C LEU A 219 8.38 12.99 -23.62
N LYS A 220 7.39 12.79 -24.50
CA LYS A 220 7.38 11.71 -25.49
C LYS A 220 8.63 11.69 -26.39
N GLU A 221 9.13 12.86 -26.77
CA GLU A 221 10.34 12.96 -27.58
C GLU A 221 11.64 12.78 -26.76
N ARG A 222 11.57 12.92 -25.43
CA ARG A 222 12.74 12.79 -24.55
C ARG A 222 13.03 11.35 -24.12
N ALA A 223 11.99 10.55 -23.85
CA ALA A 223 12.17 9.16 -23.46
C ALA A 223 11.04 8.25 -23.97
N GLN A 224 11.41 7.07 -24.47
CA GLN A 224 10.47 6.11 -25.10
C GLN A 224 9.39 5.62 -24.14
N ASP A 225 9.65 5.56 -22.83
CA ASP A 225 8.66 5.10 -21.85
C ASP A 225 7.39 5.96 -21.84
N PHE A 226 7.50 7.27 -22.13
CA PHE A 226 6.33 8.15 -22.20
C PHE A 226 5.38 7.81 -23.37
N LEU A 227 5.86 7.10 -24.41
CA LEU A 227 5.00 6.58 -25.48
C LEU A 227 4.06 5.47 -25.00
N LYS A 228 4.36 4.84 -23.87
CA LYS A 228 3.50 3.82 -23.22
C LYS A 228 2.49 4.45 -22.27
N CYS A 229 2.62 5.75 -21.97
CA CYS A 229 1.70 6.48 -21.12
C CYS A 229 0.54 7.03 -21.96
N GLU A 230 -0.67 7.05 -21.39
CA GLU A 230 -1.78 7.79 -21.99
C GLU A 230 -1.76 9.25 -21.50
N PRO A 231 -2.05 10.24 -22.37
CA PRO A 231 -2.09 11.64 -21.97
C PRO A 231 -3.05 11.89 -20.80
N GLY A 232 -4.19 11.18 -20.78
CA GLY A 232 -5.23 11.32 -19.76
C GLY A 232 -4.84 10.80 -18.37
N TRP A 233 -3.73 10.08 -18.22
CA TRP A 233 -3.23 9.65 -16.91
C TRP A 233 -2.68 10.81 -16.08
N GLY A 234 -2.45 11.98 -16.65
CA GLY A 234 -2.01 13.16 -15.93
C GLY A 234 -2.72 14.41 -16.41
N THR A 235 -2.84 15.39 -15.53
CA THR A 235 -3.23 16.75 -15.91
C THR A 235 -2.07 17.42 -16.66
N GLU A 236 -2.38 18.40 -17.51
CA GLU A 236 -1.34 19.18 -18.18
C GLU A 236 -0.35 19.80 -17.19
N ARG A 237 -0.84 20.26 -16.03
CA ARG A 237 0.01 20.77 -14.94
C ARG A 237 1.07 19.75 -14.49
N GLN A 238 0.67 18.48 -14.33
CA GLN A 238 1.56 17.40 -13.89
C GLN A 238 2.60 17.05 -14.96
N TRP A 239 2.16 16.97 -16.22
CA TRP A 239 3.08 16.72 -17.33
C TRP A 239 4.10 17.84 -17.50
N GLN A 240 3.68 19.11 -17.39
CA GLN A 240 4.59 20.26 -17.43
C GLN A 240 5.55 20.28 -16.24
N TRP A 241 5.07 19.94 -15.04
CA TRP A 241 5.92 19.81 -13.85
C TRP A 241 7.03 18.77 -14.07
N LEU A 242 6.68 17.58 -14.56
CA LEU A 242 7.63 16.50 -14.82
C LEU A 242 8.59 16.86 -15.96
N ALA A 243 8.09 17.51 -17.00
CA ALA A 243 8.89 18.03 -18.10
C ALA A 243 9.88 19.12 -17.65
N GLY A 244 9.52 19.91 -16.64
CA GLY A 244 10.42 20.88 -16.02
C GLY A 244 11.53 20.23 -15.17
N GLU A 245 11.36 18.98 -14.75
CA GLU A 245 12.32 18.22 -13.93
C GLU A 245 13.32 17.40 -14.74
N ILE A 246 12.97 16.97 -15.96
CA ILE A 246 13.81 16.07 -16.76
C ILE A 246 15.13 16.74 -17.17
N LYS A 247 16.24 16.01 -17.04
CA LYS A 247 17.56 16.45 -17.51
C LYS A 247 17.86 15.90 -18.91
N ASP A 248 18.79 16.53 -19.60
CA ASP A 248 19.23 16.05 -20.91
C ASP A 248 19.84 14.64 -20.81
N GLY A 249 19.35 13.72 -21.65
CA GLY A 249 19.77 12.31 -21.67
C GLY A 249 19.25 11.46 -20.51
N GLU A 250 18.44 12.00 -19.60
CA GLU A 250 17.86 11.26 -18.48
C GLU A 250 16.64 10.44 -18.94
N ASP A 251 16.65 9.14 -18.65
CA ASP A 251 15.49 8.28 -18.91
C ASP A 251 14.42 8.43 -17.81
N PHE A 252 13.23 7.85 -18.04
CA PHE A 252 12.12 7.94 -17.11
C PHE A 252 12.40 7.28 -15.75
N ASN A 253 13.13 6.16 -15.71
CA ASN A 253 13.45 5.50 -14.44
C ASN A 253 14.39 6.36 -13.59
N ALA A 254 15.43 6.92 -14.20
CA ALA A 254 16.38 7.81 -13.54
C ALA A 254 15.69 9.09 -13.03
N LEU A 255 14.80 9.66 -13.84
CA LEU A 255 13.98 10.81 -13.46
C LEU A 255 13.11 10.50 -12.24
N ALA A 256 12.34 9.41 -12.29
CA ALA A 256 11.44 9.03 -11.20
C ALA A 256 12.20 8.66 -9.91
N ALA A 257 13.28 7.90 -10.05
CA ALA A 257 14.19 7.54 -8.96
C ALA A 257 14.73 8.79 -8.24
N ARG A 258 15.20 9.78 -9.01
CA ARG A 258 15.71 11.04 -8.46
C ARG A 258 14.62 11.85 -7.75
N ILE A 259 13.45 12.02 -8.36
CA ILE A 259 12.36 12.85 -7.78
C ILE A 259 11.83 12.20 -6.50
N LEU A 260 11.65 10.88 -6.50
CA LEU A 260 11.14 10.12 -5.36
C LEU A 260 12.23 9.77 -4.34
N ASN A 261 13.50 10.08 -4.65
CA ASN A 261 14.66 9.82 -3.80
C ASN A 261 14.81 8.33 -3.45
N VAL A 262 14.91 7.49 -4.48
CA VAL A 262 15.17 6.04 -4.41
C VAL A 262 16.18 5.64 -5.48
N ASN A 263 16.84 4.48 -5.35
CA ASN A 263 17.84 4.03 -6.34
C ASN A 263 17.20 3.40 -7.59
N ARG A 264 16.07 2.72 -7.43
CA ARG A 264 15.33 2.02 -8.48
C ARG A 264 13.86 1.90 -8.09
N TYR A 265 13.03 1.45 -9.03
CA TYR A 265 11.65 1.10 -8.71
C TYR A 265 11.61 0.03 -7.63
N ASP A 266 10.91 0.33 -6.54
CA ASP A 266 10.76 -0.54 -5.38
C ASP A 266 9.38 -0.24 -4.80
N LEU A 267 8.40 -1.11 -5.09
CA LEU A 267 7.01 -0.95 -4.64
C LEU A 267 6.94 -0.82 -3.12
N ASP A 268 7.75 -1.59 -2.44
CA ASP A 268 7.76 -1.75 -1.01
C ASP A 268 8.19 -0.44 -0.31
N GLN A 269 9.31 0.14 -0.74
CA GLN A 269 9.80 1.41 -0.22
C GLN A 269 8.92 2.60 -0.60
N LEU A 270 8.38 2.60 -1.81
CA LEU A 270 7.56 3.69 -2.32
C LEU A 270 6.17 3.73 -1.66
N SER A 271 5.53 2.57 -1.50
CA SER A 271 4.23 2.45 -0.83
C SER A 271 4.31 2.88 0.64
N LEU A 272 5.36 2.51 1.38
CA LEU A 272 5.58 2.96 2.76
C LEU A 272 5.65 4.48 2.91
N ARG A 273 6.12 5.18 1.87
CA ARG A 273 6.24 6.64 1.84
C ARG A 273 5.02 7.34 1.23
N TRP A 274 3.98 6.59 0.84
CA TRP A 274 2.79 7.11 0.19
C TRP A 274 2.17 8.31 0.91
N GLY A 275 1.96 8.20 2.22
CA GLY A 275 1.39 9.28 3.04
C GLY A 275 2.26 10.54 3.14
N THR A 276 3.54 10.46 2.76
CA THR A 276 4.50 11.59 2.79
C THR A 276 4.61 12.33 1.46
N PHE A 277 4.06 11.76 0.38
CA PHE A 277 4.15 12.35 -0.95
C PHE A 277 3.08 13.44 -1.16
N ASP A 278 3.50 14.56 -1.74
CA ASP A 278 2.60 15.54 -2.32
C ASP A 278 1.88 14.99 -3.57
N PRO A 279 0.82 15.67 -4.07
CA PRO A 279 0.03 15.16 -5.19
C PRO A 279 0.82 14.84 -6.46
N ASP A 280 1.87 15.60 -6.77
CA ASP A 280 2.67 15.40 -7.99
C ASP A 280 3.59 14.19 -7.84
N ARG A 281 4.16 13.99 -6.64
CA ARG A 281 4.94 12.77 -6.31
C ARG A 281 4.09 11.51 -6.24
N LYS A 282 2.87 11.58 -5.70
CA LYS A 282 1.92 10.45 -5.72
C LYS A 282 1.60 10.03 -7.14
N TRP A 283 1.29 11.01 -8.00
CA TRP A 283 1.05 10.79 -9.41
C TRP A 283 2.27 10.17 -10.12
N LEU A 284 3.47 10.68 -9.88
CA LEU A 284 4.69 10.12 -10.48
C LEU A 284 4.95 8.67 -10.04
N PHE A 285 4.79 8.37 -8.75
CA PHE A 285 4.89 6.99 -8.26
C PHE A 285 3.88 6.10 -8.97
N TRP A 286 2.63 6.54 -9.09
CA TRP A 286 1.57 5.80 -9.74
C TRP A 286 1.83 5.54 -11.25
N ILE A 287 2.28 6.55 -12.00
CA ILE A 287 2.71 6.37 -13.40
C ILE A 287 3.88 5.39 -13.49
N TRP A 288 4.87 5.54 -12.60
CA TRP A 288 6.03 4.65 -12.60
C TRP A 288 5.64 3.20 -12.31
N SER A 289 4.71 3.00 -11.39
CA SER A 289 4.12 1.70 -11.10
C SER A 289 3.32 1.13 -12.27
N LYS A 290 2.51 1.93 -12.98
CA LYS A 290 1.82 1.46 -14.20
C LYS A 290 2.80 0.88 -15.23
N LEU A 291 3.99 1.46 -15.34
CA LEU A 291 4.99 1.02 -16.32
C LEU A 291 5.93 -0.09 -15.83
N ARG A 292 5.99 -0.38 -14.51
CA ARG A 292 7.02 -1.25 -13.92
C ARG A 292 6.49 -2.32 -12.96
N ALA A 293 5.26 -2.21 -12.47
CA ALA A 293 4.68 -3.23 -11.59
C ALA A 293 4.70 -4.60 -12.31
N PRO A 294 5.29 -5.64 -11.70
CA PRO A 294 5.40 -6.94 -12.34
C PRO A 294 4.03 -7.55 -12.67
N ALA A 295 3.89 -8.11 -13.85
CA ALA A 295 2.68 -8.81 -14.26
C ALA A 295 2.38 -9.97 -13.29
N GLY A 296 1.10 -10.20 -13.01
CA GLY A 296 0.64 -11.22 -12.06
C GLY A 296 0.58 -10.76 -10.60
N THR A 297 1.17 -9.61 -10.23
CA THR A 297 1.01 -9.03 -8.89
C THR A 297 -0.34 -8.32 -8.73
N LEU A 298 -0.87 -8.26 -7.52
CA LEU A 298 -2.09 -7.52 -7.19
C LEU A 298 -1.99 -6.07 -7.64
N PHE A 299 -0.87 -5.41 -7.38
CA PHE A 299 -0.75 -4.00 -7.71
C PHE A 299 -0.80 -3.76 -9.22
N HIS A 300 -0.21 -4.64 -10.02
CA HIS A 300 -0.35 -4.59 -11.48
C HIS A 300 -1.82 -4.75 -11.91
N MET A 301 -2.58 -5.67 -11.31
CA MET A 301 -4.01 -5.84 -11.59
C MET A 301 -4.81 -4.58 -11.27
N VAL A 302 -4.59 -3.97 -10.11
CA VAL A 302 -5.25 -2.72 -9.71
C VAL A 302 -4.95 -1.59 -10.69
N LEU A 303 -3.69 -1.45 -11.10
CA LEU A 303 -3.22 -0.38 -11.98
C LEU A 303 -3.70 -0.51 -13.42
N LYS A 304 -4.13 -1.69 -13.87
CA LYS A 304 -4.63 -1.90 -15.22
C LYS A 304 -5.89 -1.07 -15.49
N ASP A 305 -6.83 -1.06 -14.54
CA ASP A 305 -8.14 -0.41 -14.69
C ASP A 305 -8.26 0.92 -13.92
N ASN A 306 -7.30 1.23 -13.05
CA ASN A 306 -7.25 2.51 -12.36
C ASN A 306 -6.61 3.57 -13.26
N ASN A 307 -7.33 4.66 -13.54
CA ASN A 307 -6.85 5.78 -14.37
C ASN A 307 -6.74 7.10 -13.60
N ASP A 308 -6.99 7.07 -12.29
CA ASP A 308 -6.88 8.22 -11.39
C ASP A 308 -6.15 7.81 -10.11
N VAL A 309 -4.99 8.41 -9.90
CA VAL A 309 -4.15 8.20 -8.70
C VAL A 309 -4.90 8.52 -7.40
N ASN A 310 -5.87 9.44 -7.42
CA ASN A 310 -6.67 9.79 -6.24
C ASN A 310 -7.62 8.67 -5.83
N GLN A 311 -7.91 7.73 -6.74
CA GLN A 311 -8.74 6.56 -6.49
C GLN A 311 -7.90 5.31 -6.17
N LEU A 312 -6.57 5.42 -6.07
CA LEU A 312 -5.69 4.26 -5.92
C LEU A 312 -6.00 3.44 -4.66
N GLU A 313 -6.12 4.11 -3.51
CA GLU A 313 -6.44 3.46 -2.23
C GLU A 313 -7.77 2.71 -2.30
N GLU A 314 -8.79 3.35 -2.86
CA GLU A 314 -10.10 2.76 -3.09
C GLU A 314 -10.05 1.58 -4.07
N ALA A 315 -9.26 1.70 -5.14
CA ALA A 315 -9.10 0.65 -6.13
C ALA A 315 -8.42 -0.59 -5.54
N VAL A 316 -7.37 -0.43 -4.72
CA VAL A 316 -6.74 -1.55 -3.99
C VAL A 316 -7.73 -2.16 -2.99
N ALA A 317 -8.48 -1.34 -2.27
CA ALA A 317 -9.46 -1.82 -1.31
C ALA A 317 -10.58 -2.64 -2.00
N ASN A 318 -11.10 -2.18 -3.14
CA ASN A 318 -12.23 -2.81 -3.82
C ASN A 318 -11.84 -3.94 -4.79
N GLN A 319 -10.54 -4.19 -5.02
CA GLN A 319 -10.07 -5.22 -5.95
C GLN A 319 -10.70 -6.62 -5.75
N PRO A 320 -10.90 -7.14 -4.52
CA PRO A 320 -11.48 -8.46 -4.30
C PRO A 320 -12.91 -8.63 -4.83
N PHE A 321 -13.64 -7.53 -5.07
CA PHE A 321 -14.99 -7.56 -5.60
C PHE A 321 -15.05 -7.54 -7.13
N LYS A 322 -13.93 -7.22 -7.79
CA LYS A 322 -13.80 -7.25 -9.25
C LYS A 322 -13.35 -8.62 -9.73
N GLU A 323 -12.36 -9.17 -9.02
CA GLU A 323 -11.74 -10.45 -9.35
C GLU A 323 -11.46 -11.23 -8.06
N LYS A 324 -11.63 -12.55 -8.13
CA LYS A 324 -11.36 -13.43 -6.99
C LYS A 324 -9.86 -13.51 -6.76
N LEU A 325 -9.44 -13.19 -5.54
CA LEU A 325 -8.03 -13.29 -5.14
C LEU A 325 -7.73 -14.69 -4.61
N ASP A 326 -6.59 -15.23 -5.03
CA ASP A 326 -5.98 -16.35 -4.32
C ASP A 326 -5.30 -15.88 -3.02
N LEU A 327 -4.71 -16.82 -2.28
CA LEU A 327 -4.05 -16.53 -1.00
C LEU A 327 -2.84 -15.59 -1.16
N VAL A 328 -2.07 -15.72 -2.24
CA VAL A 328 -0.87 -14.89 -2.48
C VAL A 328 -1.30 -13.45 -2.73
N LEU A 329 -2.30 -13.26 -3.59
CA LEU A 329 -2.82 -11.93 -3.92
C LEU A 329 -3.54 -11.27 -2.75
N LEU A 330 -4.18 -12.06 -1.88
CA LEU A 330 -4.79 -11.55 -0.66
C LEU A 330 -3.73 -11.05 0.33
N GLU A 331 -2.63 -11.78 0.49
CA GLU A 331 -1.48 -11.36 1.31
C GLU A 331 -0.84 -10.08 0.73
N GLU A 332 -0.58 -10.05 -0.58
CA GLU A 332 -0.09 -8.84 -1.27
C GLU A 332 -1.02 -7.64 -1.04
N ARG A 333 -2.34 -7.87 -1.01
CA ARG A 333 -3.33 -6.81 -0.77
C ARG A 333 -3.25 -6.27 0.64
N LYS A 334 -3.20 -7.17 1.62
CA LYS A 334 -3.06 -6.81 3.03
C LYS A 334 -1.80 -5.97 3.24
N GLU A 335 -0.65 -6.43 2.73
CA GLU A 335 0.61 -5.72 2.89
C GLU A 335 0.64 -4.39 2.14
N LEU A 336 0.07 -4.32 0.94
CA LEU A 336 -0.03 -3.06 0.20
C LEU A 336 -0.90 -2.03 0.94
N LEU A 337 -2.10 -2.40 1.39
CA LEU A 337 -2.99 -1.49 2.13
C LEU A 337 -2.36 -1.00 3.43
N LYS A 338 -1.64 -1.88 4.14
CA LYS A 338 -0.86 -1.53 5.33
C LYS A 338 0.22 -0.50 5.02
N ARG A 339 1.00 -0.70 3.95
CA ARG A 339 2.07 0.24 3.54
C ARG A 339 1.52 1.58 3.05
N LEU A 340 0.37 1.57 2.36
CA LEU A 340 -0.35 2.79 1.99
C LEU A 340 -0.90 3.55 3.21
N GLY A 341 -0.89 2.95 4.41
CA GLY A 341 -1.31 3.59 5.66
C GLY A 341 -2.81 3.63 5.85
N ILE A 342 -3.55 2.68 5.26
CA ILE A 342 -5.01 2.58 5.39
C ILE A 342 -5.37 2.22 6.83
N LYS A 343 -6.09 3.13 7.49
CA LYS A 343 -6.57 2.94 8.87
C LYS A 343 -8.01 2.45 8.94
N GLU A 344 -8.79 2.70 7.90
CA GLU A 344 -10.19 2.31 7.76
C GLU A 344 -10.47 2.00 6.29
N MET A 345 -11.29 0.98 6.02
CA MET A 345 -11.70 0.67 4.65
C MET A 345 -12.68 1.73 4.13
N PRO A 346 -12.61 2.10 2.83
CA PRO A 346 -13.46 3.12 2.24
C PRO A 346 -14.94 2.72 2.27
N ALA A 347 -15.85 3.71 2.18
CA ALA A 347 -17.29 3.46 2.20
C ALA A 347 -17.75 2.51 1.08
N SER A 348 -17.15 2.61 -0.10
CA SER A 348 -17.37 1.72 -1.24
C SER A 348 -17.14 0.25 -0.90
N PHE A 349 -16.08 -0.05 -0.12
CA PHE A 349 -15.74 -1.42 0.28
C PHE A 349 -16.87 -2.00 1.11
N TRP A 350 -17.38 -1.24 2.08
CA TRP A 350 -18.47 -1.69 2.95
C TRP A 350 -19.81 -1.84 2.23
N GLN A 351 -20.08 -1.01 1.22
CA GLN A 351 -21.26 -1.14 0.37
C GLN A 351 -21.23 -2.42 -0.46
N LEU A 352 -20.07 -2.78 -1.00
CA LEU A 352 -19.86 -4.04 -1.74
C LEU A 352 -19.88 -5.25 -0.79
N PHE A 353 -19.20 -5.15 0.35
CA PHE A 353 -19.17 -6.19 1.39
C PHE A 353 -20.57 -6.58 1.88
N ALA A 354 -21.45 -5.59 2.09
CA ALA A 354 -22.82 -5.84 2.56
C ALA A 354 -23.68 -6.66 1.57
N GLN A 355 -23.28 -6.77 0.30
CA GLN A 355 -23.98 -7.55 -0.71
C GLN A 355 -23.59 -9.05 -0.68
N LEU A 356 -22.47 -9.38 -0.02
CA LEU A 356 -22.00 -10.77 0.08
C LEU A 356 -22.86 -11.56 1.07
N LYS A 357 -23.31 -12.75 0.63
CA LYS A 357 -24.15 -13.65 1.41
C LYS A 357 -23.40 -14.86 1.96
N ASP A 358 -22.45 -15.41 1.20
CA ASP A 358 -21.67 -16.55 1.66
C ASP A 358 -20.56 -16.06 2.62
N PRO A 359 -20.41 -16.66 3.81
CA PRO A 359 -19.42 -16.25 4.78
C PRO A 359 -17.97 -16.52 4.34
N LEU A 360 -17.74 -17.48 3.43
CA LEU A 360 -16.43 -17.68 2.83
C LEU A 360 -16.08 -16.50 1.92
N ASP A 361 -17.02 -16.04 1.08
CA ASP A 361 -16.80 -14.87 0.23
C ASP A 361 -16.53 -13.62 1.09
N LYS A 362 -17.27 -13.46 2.20
CA LYS A 362 -16.99 -12.38 3.17
C LYS A 362 -15.56 -12.47 3.73
N LEU A 363 -15.12 -13.66 4.13
CA LEU A 363 -13.77 -13.86 4.67
C LEU A 363 -12.68 -13.53 3.63
N GLN A 364 -12.89 -13.92 2.36
CA GLN A 364 -11.94 -13.77 1.26
C GLN A 364 -11.65 -12.33 0.85
N VAL A 365 -12.52 -11.37 1.19
CA VAL A 365 -12.34 -9.95 0.81
C VAL A 365 -11.73 -9.09 1.92
N LEU A 366 -11.71 -9.58 3.16
CA LEU A 366 -11.20 -8.87 4.33
C LEU A 366 -9.66 -8.92 4.36
N THR A 367 -9.04 -7.96 5.05
CA THR A 367 -7.59 -7.98 5.36
C THR A 367 -7.29 -8.08 6.85
N GLY A 368 -8.29 -7.79 7.69
CA GLY A 368 -8.17 -7.73 9.15
C GLY A 368 -7.25 -6.64 9.68
N LEU A 369 -6.96 -5.60 8.87
CA LEU A 369 -6.16 -4.45 9.28
C LEU A 369 -6.93 -3.55 10.25
N THR A 370 -8.24 -3.42 10.06
CA THR A 370 -9.09 -2.48 10.81
C THR A 370 -9.88 -3.19 11.92
N TYR A 371 -10.29 -2.45 12.95
CA TYR A 371 -11.12 -2.98 14.03
C TYR A 371 -12.45 -3.55 13.50
N ARG A 372 -13.09 -2.83 12.57
CA ARG A 372 -14.34 -3.26 11.95
C ARG A 372 -14.18 -4.55 11.14
N GLU A 373 -13.07 -4.71 10.41
CA GLU A 373 -12.80 -5.95 9.69
C GLU A 373 -12.60 -7.12 10.65
N LYS A 374 -11.85 -6.95 11.76
CA LYS A 374 -11.65 -8.02 12.76
C LYS A 374 -12.98 -8.54 13.34
N ILE A 375 -13.93 -7.64 13.62
CA ILE A 375 -15.31 -8.00 13.98
C ILE A 375 -15.96 -8.85 12.89
N GLN A 376 -15.87 -8.44 11.62
CA GLN A 376 -16.47 -9.18 10.52
C GLN A 376 -15.80 -10.54 10.27
N VAL A 377 -14.49 -10.66 10.52
CA VAL A 377 -13.79 -11.95 10.46
C VAL A 377 -14.38 -12.91 11.49
N ILE A 378 -14.55 -12.50 12.76
CA ILE A 378 -15.15 -13.37 13.80
C ILE A 378 -16.57 -13.79 13.39
N LEU A 379 -17.39 -12.86 12.89
CA LEU A 379 -18.75 -13.18 12.43
C LEU A 379 -18.77 -14.15 11.24
N ALA A 380 -17.85 -13.98 10.28
CA ALA A 380 -17.72 -14.90 9.15
C ALA A 380 -17.30 -16.31 9.63
N VAL A 381 -16.31 -16.40 10.52
CA VAL A 381 -15.88 -17.68 11.11
C VAL A 381 -17.01 -18.33 11.92
N LYS A 382 -17.78 -17.56 12.69
CA LYS A 382 -18.99 -18.05 13.37
C LYS A 382 -19.95 -18.70 12.38
N GLU A 383 -20.34 -18.00 11.32
CA GLU A 383 -21.25 -18.53 10.30
C GLU A 383 -20.67 -19.78 9.60
N LEU A 384 -19.34 -19.84 9.37
CA LEU A 384 -18.67 -21.00 8.77
C LEU A 384 -18.73 -22.23 9.68
N LEU A 385 -18.53 -22.04 10.99
CA LEU A 385 -18.63 -23.09 12.00
C LEU A 385 -20.08 -23.58 12.17
N GLU A 386 -21.06 -22.68 12.20
CA GLU A 386 -22.49 -23.02 12.27
C GLU A 386 -22.95 -23.85 11.07
N LYS A 387 -22.38 -23.58 9.88
CA LYS A 387 -22.67 -24.31 8.63
C LYS A 387 -21.81 -25.57 8.44
N ASP A 388 -20.99 -25.94 9.42
CA ASP A 388 -20.04 -27.08 9.36
C ASP A 388 -19.19 -27.07 8.08
N ARG A 389 -18.75 -25.88 7.64
CA ARG A 389 -17.90 -25.72 6.46
C ARG A 389 -16.51 -26.30 6.74
N GLU A 390 -15.99 -27.07 5.78
CA GLU A 390 -14.71 -27.75 5.94
C GLU A 390 -13.56 -26.75 6.20
N ARG A 391 -12.81 -26.97 7.29
CA ARG A 391 -11.80 -26.03 7.78
C ARG A 391 -10.70 -25.74 6.77
N ASN A 392 -10.24 -26.75 6.03
CA ASN A 392 -9.23 -26.59 4.98
C ASN A 392 -9.60 -25.57 3.89
N ILE A 393 -10.90 -25.30 3.69
CA ILE A 393 -11.36 -24.34 2.68
C ILE A 393 -11.18 -22.89 3.17
N TRP A 394 -11.40 -22.61 4.45
CA TRP A 394 -11.46 -21.25 4.98
C TRP A 394 -10.32 -20.89 5.93
N TRP A 395 -9.69 -21.87 6.57
CA TRP A 395 -8.60 -21.66 7.54
C TRP A 395 -7.39 -20.93 6.94
N PRO A 396 -6.91 -21.23 5.71
CA PRO A 396 -5.79 -20.49 5.12
C PRO A 396 -6.09 -18.99 4.94
N TYR A 397 -7.36 -18.64 4.69
CA TYR A 397 -7.77 -17.24 4.66
C TYR A 397 -7.74 -16.61 6.05
N LEU A 398 -8.18 -17.32 7.09
CA LEU A 398 -8.13 -16.84 8.47
C LEU A 398 -6.69 -16.53 8.91
N GLU A 399 -5.74 -17.41 8.59
CA GLU A 399 -4.31 -17.23 8.91
C GLU A 399 -3.74 -15.95 8.29
N ILE A 400 -4.20 -15.59 7.08
CA ILE A 400 -3.81 -14.35 6.42
C ILE A 400 -4.52 -13.15 7.05
N VAL A 401 -5.85 -13.18 7.15
CA VAL A 401 -6.62 -11.97 7.49
C VAL A 401 -6.56 -11.65 8.98
N TYR A 402 -6.63 -12.65 9.86
CA TYR A 402 -6.62 -12.45 11.32
C TYR A 402 -5.82 -13.57 12.02
N PRO A 403 -4.48 -13.61 11.87
CA PRO A 403 -3.64 -14.68 12.41
C PRO A 403 -3.77 -14.85 13.92
N GLU A 404 -3.97 -13.78 14.69
CA GLU A 404 -4.17 -13.87 16.14
C GLU A 404 -5.43 -14.68 16.48
N LEU A 405 -6.51 -14.50 15.71
CA LEU A 405 -7.71 -15.32 15.87
C LEU A 405 -7.46 -16.78 15.46
N ALA A 406 -6.68 -17.03 14.40
CA ALA A 406 -6.27 -18.39 14.03
C ALA A 406 -5.54 -19.07 15.20
N TYR A 407 -4.58 -18.40 15.81
CA TYR A 407 -3.82 -18.92 16.94
C TYR A 407 -4.67 -19.16 18.18
N TYR A 408 -5.62 -18.26 18.49
CA TYR A 408 -6.58 -18.47 19.58
C TYR A 408 -7.45 -19.71 19.37
N LEU A 409 -7.78 -20.04 18.12
CA LEU A 409 -8.58 -21.22 17.76
C LEU A 409 -7.76 -22.51 17.60
N THR A 410 -6.44 -22.41 17.55
CA THR A 410 -5.54 -23.56 17.55
C THR A 410 -5.39 -24.09 18.98
N PRO A 411 -5.69 -25.36 19.25
CA PRO A 411 -5.51 -25.92 20.59
C PRO A 411 -4.04 -25.95 20.99
N PHE A 412 -3.77 -25.63 22.25
CA PHE A 412 -2.48 -25.93 22.85
C PHE A 412 -2.36 -27.45 23.06
N SER A 413 -1.28 -28.05 22.57
CA SER A 413 -1.03 -29.48 22.73
C SER A 413 -0.58 -29.76 24.16
N HIS A 414 -1.28 -30.66 24.84
CA HIS A 414 -0.96 -31.12 26.18
C HIS A 414 -0.99 -32.65 26.23
N GLU A 415 -0.16 -33.26 27.07
CA GLU A 415 -0.07 -34.73 27.22
C GLU A 415 -1.43 -35.35 27.56
N ASP A 416 -2.22 -34.66 28.38
CA ASP A 416 -3.65 -34.97 28.55
C ASP A 416 -4.46 -34.43 27.37
N HIS A 417 -4.74 -35.28 26.39
CA HIS A 417 -5.57 -34.96 25.22
C HIS A 417 -6.98 -34.47 25.57
N PHE A 418 -7.54 -34.88 26.72
CA PHE A 418 -8.83 -34.36 27.19
C PHE A 418 -8.79 -32.83 27.34
N LEU A 419 -7.67 -32.31 27.87
CA LEU A 419 -7.49 -30.87 28.09
C LEU A 419 -7.46 -30.12 26.76
N SER A 420 -6.70 -30.64 25.80
CA SER A 420 -6.60 -30.09 24.46
C SER A 420 -7.97 -30.02 23.77
N GLU A 421 -8.76 -31.09 23.88
CA GLU A 421 -10.12 -31.14 23.33
C GLU A 421 -11.12 -30.24 24.07
N TYR A 422 -11.01 -30.14 25.40
CA TYR A 422 -11.86 -29.29 26.24
C TYR A 422 -11.71 -27.83 25.82
N PHE A 423 -10.47 -27.34 25.80
CA PHE A 423 -10.18 -25.94 25.48
C PHE A 423 -10.44 -25.62 24.00
N GLN A 424 -10.25 -26.57 23.08
CA GLN A 424 -10.72 -26.39 21.70
C GLN A 424 -12.24 -26.22 21.62
N SER A 425 -13.00 -27.03 22.36
CA SER A 425 -14.45 -26.90 22.43
C SER A 425 -14.86 -25.57 23.06
N TYR A 426 -14.11 -25.11 24.07
CA TYR A 426 -14.33 -23.81 24.73
C TYR A 426 -14.09 -22.63 23.79
N THR A 427 -12.93 -22.53 23.13
CA THR A 427 -12.63 -21.43 22.21
C THR A 427 -13.57 -21.42 21.01
N TYR A 428 -14.02 -22.58 20.52
CA TYR A 428 -15.04 -22.62 19.46
C TYR A 428 -16.40 -22.16 19.97
N SER A 429 -16.74 -22.49 21.21
CA SER A 429 -17.95 -21.96 21.86
C SER A 429 -17.88 -20.44 21.99
N ARG A 430 -16.70 -19.87 22.28
CA ARG A 430 -16.45 -18.42 22.32
C ARG A 430 -16.74 -17.74 20.99
N ILE A 431 -16.39 -18.36 19.86
CA ILE A 431 -16.74 -17.84 18.52
C ILE A 431 -18.22 -18.00 18.19
N LEU A 432 -18.84 -19.10 18.61
CA LEU A 432 -20.28 -19.28 18.43
C LEU A 432 -21.11 -18.36 19.35
N ASP A 433 -20.48 -17.78 20.38
CA ASP A 433 -21.13 -17.08 21.49
C ASP A 433 -22.22 -17.92 22.16
N THR A 434 -22.02 -19.24 22.19
CA THR A 434 -22.93 -20.24 22.75
C THR A 434 -22.12 -21.52 23.05
N PRO A 435 -22.30 -22.17 24.21
CA PRO A 435 -21.57 -23.39 24.52
C PRO A 435 -22.00 -24.53 23.61
N ARG A 436 -21.01 -25.27 23.10
CA ARG A 436 -21.26 -26.51 22.36
C ARG A 436 -21.64 -27.62 23.34
N GLU A 437 -22.52 -28.54 22.92
CA GLU A 437 -22.87 -29.72 23.72
C GLU A 437 -21.65 -30.54 24.15
N LYS A 438 -20.63 -30.62 23.28
CA LYS A 438 -19.34 -31.26 23.62
C LYS A 438 -18.69 -30.59 24.84
N LEU A 439 -18.65 -29.26 24.91
CA LEU A 439 -18.10 -28.52 26.05
C LEU A 439 -18.86 -28.85 27.34
N LEU A 440 -20.19 -28.81 27.31
CA LEU A 440 -21.03 -29.08 28.48
C LEU A 440 -20.85 -30.52 28.98
N THR A 441 -20.76 -31.48 28.06
CA THR A 441 -20.55 -32.90 28.37
C THR A 441 -19.18 -33.12 29.00
N MET A 442 -18.13 -32.55 28.41
CA MET A 442 -16.77 -32.66 28.96
C MET A 442 -16.65 -31.96 30.32
N ALA A 443 -17.32 -30.83 30.54
CA ALA A 443 -17.32 -30.17 31.85
C ALA A 443 -17.92 -31.05 32.95
N ARG A 444 -19.03 -31.75 32.66
CA ARG A 444 -19.63 -32.72 33.59
C ARG A 444 -18.70 -33.89 33.87
N GLN A 445 -18.09 -34.46 32.82
CA GLN A 445 -17.10 -35.52 32.97
C GLN A 445 -15.92 -35.07 33.85
N ALA A 446 -15.37 -33.87 33.60
CA ALA A 446 -14.28 -33.33 34.40
C ALA A 446 -14.67 -33.10 35.87
N ALA A 447 -15.91 -32.68 36.14
CA ALA A 447 -16.44 -32.53 37.48
C ALA A 447 -16.58 -33.88 38.21
N GLU A 448 -17.15 -34.89 37.53
CA GLU A 448 -17.31 -36.26 38.05
C GLU A 448 -15.97 -36.91 38.39
N GLU A 449 -14.98 -36.76 37.50
CA GLU A 449 -13.61 -37.27 37.69
C GLU A 449 -12.81 -36.40 38.67
N LYS A 450 -13.37 -35.28 39.13
CA LYS A 450 -12.70 -34.24 39.93
C LYS A 450 -11.34 -33.85 39.36
N LYS A 451 -11.32 -33.69 38.04
CA LYS A 451 -10.11 -33.59 37.22
C LYS A 451 -9.21 -32.43 37.62
N ILE A 452 -9.75 -31.34 38.21
CA ILE A 452 -8.93 -30.24 38.70
C ILE A 452 -7.85 -30.70 39.70
N TRP A 453 -8.11 -31.73 40.51
CA TRP A 453 -7.18 -32.18 41.55
C TRP A 453 -6.03 -33.03 41.02
N THR A 454 -6.06 -33.43 39.75
CA THR A 454 -4.94 -34.12 39.10
C THR A 454 -3.80 -33.15 38.78
N PHE A 455 -4.05 -31.83 38.84
CA PHE A 455 -3.06 -30.81 38.54
C PHE A 455 -2.41 -30.25 39.82
N PRO A 456 -1.10 -29.93 39.75
CA PRO A 456 -0.40 -29.28 40.86
C PRO A 456 -0.93 -27.87 41.10
N THR A 457 -0.85 -27.40 42.35
CA THR A 457 -1.18 -25.98 42.66
C THR A 457 -0.21 -25.04 41.97
N ARG A 458 -0.68 -23.88 41.52
CA ARG A 458 0.16 -22.82 40.94
C ARG A 458 1.30 -22.46 41.89
N GLU A 459 1.03 -22.30 43.18
CA GLU A 459 2.04 -21.99 44.20
C GLU A 459 3.15 -23.05 44.22
N SER A 460 2.80 -24.33 44.24
CA SER A 460 3.80 -25.42 44.22
C SER A 460 4.66 -25.47 42.95
N ILE A 461 4.17 -24.89 41.84
CA ILE A 461 4.97 -24.76 40.62
C ILE A 461 5.86 -23.53 40.72
N LEU A 462 5.33 -22.39 41.19
CA LEU A 462 6.10 -21.15 41.36
C LEU A 462 7.24 -21.30 42.37
N GLU A 463 7.08 -22.09 43.42
CA GLU A 463 8.13 -22.41 44.42
C GLU A 463 9.36 -23.10 43.82
N LYS A 464 9.23 -23.74 42.65
CA LYS A 464 10.34 -24.39 41.94
C LYS A 464 11.27 -23.39 41.25
N TYR A 465 10.80 -22.17 41.01
CA TYR A 465 11.57 -21.12 40.34
C TYR A 465 12.29 -20.22 41.35
N SER A 466 13.43 -19.66 40.93
CA SER A 466 14.17 -18.69 41.74
C SER A 466 13.32 -17.44 41.99
N GLN A 467 13.33 -16.94 43.22
CA GLN A 467 12.63 -15.70 43.59
C GLN A 467 13.11 -14.47 42.83
N ASN A 468 14.32 -14.53 42.25
CA ASN A 468 14.91 -13.43 41.47
C ASN A 468 14.39 -13.36 40.03
N ILE A 469 13.67 -14.38 39.54
CA ILE A 469 13.09 -14.35 38.19
C ILE A 469 11.87 -13.43 38.23
N PHE A 470 11.82 -12.47 37.31
CA PHE A 470 10.71 -11.55 37.20
C PHE A 470 9.42 -12.30 36.85
N LYS A 471 8.35 -12.03 37.59
CA LYS A 471 7.04 -12.63 37.35
C LYS A 471 6.05 -11.57 36.86
N PHE A 472 5.35 -11.90 35.80
CA PHE A 472 4.27 -11.11 35.22
C PHE A 472 2.94 -11.84 35.41
N TRP A 473 1.97 -11.18 36.00
CA TRP A 473 0.66 -11.74 36.27
C TRP A 473 -0.36 -11.14 35.31
N ILE A 474 -1.21 -11.97 34.71
CA ILE A 474 -2.33 -11.53 33.88
C ILE A 474 -3.61 -11.98 34.57
N ASP A 475 -4.36 -11.02 35.12
CA ASP A 475 -5.62 -11.23 35.84
C ASP A 475 -6.68 -11.80 34.88
N GLY A 476 -7.24 -12.97 35.18
CA GLY A 476 -8.25 -13.63 34.35
C GLY A 476 -7.72 -14.50 33.18
N MET A 477 -6.43 -14.80 33.10
CA MET A 477 -5.84 -15.58 32.00
C MET A 477 -5.83 -17.10 32.28
N GLY A 478 -6.89 -17.77 31.83
CA GLY A 478 -6.96 -19.24 31.78
C GLY A 478 -6.16 -19.88 30.64
N LEU A 479 -6.17 -21.21 30.55
CA LEU A 479 -5.44 -21.95 29.50
C LEU A 479 -5.93 -21.69 28.06
N GLU A 480 -7.12 -21.12 27.86
CA GLU A 480 -7.67 -20.85 26.52
C GLU A 480 -6.74 -19.99 25.65
N TRP A 481 -5.92 -19.15 26.28
CA TRP A 481 -5.06 -18.19 25.61
C TRP A 481 -3.72 -18.79 25.14
N LEU A 482 -3.40 -20.03 25.54
CA LEU A 482 -2.10 -20.64 25.25
C LEU A 482 -1.81 -20.83 23.75
N GLY A 483 -2.84 -21.12 22.95
CA GLY A 483 -2.70 -21.17 21.49
C GLY A 483 -2.23 -19.84 20.90
N LEU A 484 -2.82 -18.73 21.37
CA LEU A 484 -2.44 -17.37 20.98
C LEU A 484 -1.01 -17.03 21.42
N TRP A 485 -0.63 -17.35 22.67
CA TRP A 485 0.74 -17.16 23.16
C TRP A 485 1.78 -17.89 22.32
N LYS A 486 1.57 -19.20 22.08
CA LYS A 486 2.49 -20.02 21.27
C LYS A 486 2.58 -19.47 19.84
N GLY A 487 1.45 -19.15 19.22
CA GLY A 487 1.40 -18.61 17.86
C GLY A 487 2.12 -17.28 17.70
N LEU A 488 1.95 -16.34 18.63
CA LEU A 488 2.65 -15.05 18.59
C LEU A 488 4.15 -15.18 18.86
N LEU A 489 4.55 -16.01 19.83
CA LEU A 489 5.96 -16.24 20.17
C LEU A 489 6.73 -16.97 19.08
N SER A 490 6.06 -17.80 18.27
CA SER A 490 6.66 -18.55 17.15
C SER A 490 7.41 -17.68 16.12
N ARG A 491 7.18 -16.35 16.14
CA ARG A 491 7.88 -15.36 15.32
C ARG A 491 9.29 -15.02 15.83
N ASN A 492 9.67 -15.52 17.01
CA ASN A 492 10.94 -15.22 17.69
C ASN A 492 11.68 -16.54 17.97
N GLU A 493 12.50 -17.00 17.03
CA GLU A 493 13.25 -18.27 17.10
C GLU A 493 14.24 -18.32 18.29
N GLU A 494 14.63 -17.16 18.82
CA GLU A 494 15.56 -17.03 19.93
C GLU A 494 14.91 -17.17 21.33
N ILE A 495 13.58 -17.27 21.40
CA ILE A 495 12.82 -17.40 22.65
C ILE A 495 12.37 -18.85 22.81
N LYS A 496 12.73 -19.48 23.94
CA LYS A 496 12.12 -20.75 24.35
C LYS A 496 10.92 -20.50 25.25
N LEU A 497 9.92 -21.37 25.08
CA LEU A 497 8.65 -21.39 25.79
C LEU A 497 8.50 -22.75 26.48
N GLU A 498 8.32 -22.72 27.80
CA GLU A 498 7.91 -23.88 28.60
C GLU A 498 6.60 -23.53 29.30
N VAL A 499 5.64 -24.45 29.27
CA VAL A 499 4.32 -24.25 29.89
C VAL A 499 4.05 -25.38 30.85
N VAL A 500 3.77 -25.03 32.11
CA VAL A 500 3.26 -25.96 33.11
C VAL A 500 1.81 -25.59 33.40
N VAL A 501 0.90 -26.57 33.25
CA VAL A 501 -0.50 -26.41 33.64
C VAL A 501 -0.61 -26.55 35.15
N ALA A 502 -1.20 -25.56 35.81
CA ALA A 502 -1.42 -25.57 37.25
C ALA A 502 -2.86 -25.21 37.59
N ARG A 503 -3.33 -25.67 38.74
CA ARG A 503 -4.62 -25.27 39.31
C ARG A 503 -4.46 -24.12 40.30
N THR A 504 -5.43 -23.24 40.33
CA THR A 504 -5.56 -22.19 41.34
C THR A 504 -6.26 -22.73 42.59
N ASN A 505 -6.33 -21.89 43.63
CA ASN A 505 -7.15 -22.16 44.81
C ASN A 505 -8.63 -21.86 44.53
N LEU A 506 -9.50 -22.59 45.21
CA LEU A 506 -10.94 -22.34 45.21
C LEU A 506 -11.32 -21.46 46.43
N PRO A 507 -12.23 -20.47 46.27
CA PRO A 507 -12.84 -20.03 45.01
C PRO A 507 -11.82 -19.38 44.07
N THR A 508 -12.05 -19.50 42.75
CA THR A 508 -11.29 -18.82 41.68
C THR A 508 -11.57 -17.32 41.68
N THR A 509 -11.24 -16.64 42.76
CA THR A 509 -11.36 -15.18 42.91
C THR A 509 -9.99 -14.61 43.24
N SER A 510 -9.75 -13.36 42.83
CA SER A 510 -8.47 -12.70 43.05
C SER A 510 -8.11 -12.59 44.54
N GLU A 511 -9.09 -12.48 45.45
CA GLU A 511 -8.84 -12.46 46.90
C GLU A 511 -8.12 -13.72 47.39
N TYR A 512 -8.53 -14.89 46.90
CA TYR A 512 -7.99 -16.20 47.32
C TYR A 512 -6.75 -16.61 46.53
N ASN A 513 -6.51 -15.94 45.40
CA ASN A 513 -5.46 -16.32 44.46
C ASN A 513 -4.41 -15.24 44.23
N LYS A 514 -4.44 -14.16 45.02
CA LYS A 514 -3.40 -13.14 45.01
C LYS A 514 -2.06 -13.72 45.45
N GLY A 515 -1.19 -13.98 44.48
CA GLY A 515 0.16 -14.52 44.71
C GLY A 515 1.30 -13.53 44.46
N TRP A 516 1.01 -12.34 43.93
CA TRP A 516 2.05 -11.42 43.47
C TRP A 516 2.71 -10.60 44.58
N HIS A 517 4.01 -10.33 44.41
CA HIS A 517 4.80 -9.48 45.30
C HIS A 517 4.85 -8.01 44.83
N LYS A 518 5.33 -7.09 45.67
CA LYS A 518 5.37 -5.64 45.37
C LYS A 518 6.21 -5.29 44.14
N GLU A 519 7.20 -6.11 43.82
CA GLU A 519 8.13 -5.90 42.69
C GLU A 519 7.69 -6.62 41.41
N GLU A 520 6.61 -7.40 41.49
CA GLU A 520 6.01 -8.08 40.35
C GLU A 520 4.92 -7.20 39.72
N GLU A 521 4.66 -7.39 38.44
CA GLU A 521 3.67 -6.61 37.71
C GLU A 521 2.42 -7.45 37.45
N VAL A 522 1.26 -6.79 37.53
CA VAL A 522 -0.05 -7.40 37.31
C VAL A 522 -0.79 -6.60 36.24
N ASP A 523 -1.10 -7.24 35.12
CA ASP A 523 -2.02 -6.71 34.12
C ASP A 523 -3.45 -7.13 34.44
N ARG A 524 -4.34 -6.14 34.59
CA ARG A 524 -5.76 -6.34 34.92
C ARG A 524 -6.69 -6.13 33.75
N ARG A 525 -6.17 -5.74 32.59
CA ARG A 525 -6.98 -5.31 31.44
C ARG A 525 -7.92 -6.43 30.95
N LEU A 526 -7.51 -7.68 31.03
CA LEU A 526 -8.30 -8.83 30.60
C LEU A 526 -9.53 -9.04 31.51
N ASP A 527 -9.34 -9.18 32.82
CA ASP A 527 -10.45 -9.27 33.79
C ASP A 527 -11.36 -8.03 33.77
N ASP A 528 -10.76 -6.82 33.69
CA ASP A 528 -11.51 -5.58 33.58
C ASP A 528 -12.43 -5.57 32.34
N LEU A 529 -11.96 -6.09 31.19
CA LEU A 529 -12.76 -6.23 29.97
C LEU A 529 -13.90 -7.24 30.14
N ALA A 530 -13.62 -8.38 30.76
CA ALA A 530 -14.58 -9.45 31.01
C ALA A 530 -15.75 -9.01 31.90
N HIS A 531 -15.48 -8.11 32.86
CA HIS A 531 -16.47 -7.59 33.81
C HIS A 531 -17.18 -6.31 33.37
N LYS A 532 -16.87 -5.76 32.20
CA LYS A 532 -17.59 -4.60 31.68
C LYS A 532 -19.07 -4.92 31.50
N TYR A 533 -19.93 -4.08 32.10
CA TYR A 533 -21.39 -4.21 31.98
C TYR A 533 -21.87 -4.22 30.52
N ASN A 534 -21.15 -3.53 29.63
CA ASN A 534 -21.43 -3.45 28.20
C ASN A 534 -20.60 -4.43 27.36
N TYR A 535 -20.21 -5.58 27.90
CA TYR A 535 -19.62 -6.66 27.10
C TYR A 535 -20.49 -6.95 25.87
N GLN A 536 -19.89 -6.95 24.69
CA GLN A 536 -20.60 -7.15 23.42
C GLN A 536 -19.80 -8.08 22.52
N PHE A 537 -20.32 -9.28 22.29
CA PHE A 537 -19.78 -10.15 21.27
C PHE A 537 -20.07 -9.59 19.85
N PRO A 538 -19.11 -9.60 18.91
CA PRO A 538 -17.72 -10.07 19.03
C PRO A 538 -16.72 -8.96 19.42
N ALA A 539 -17.17 -7.71 19.60
CA ALA A 539 -16.33 -6.55 19.89
C ALA A 539 -15.42 -6.74 21.12
N SER A 540 -15.93 -7.32 22.21
CA SER A 540 -15.16 -7.63 23.41
C SER A 540 -14.04 -8.65 23.13
N LEU A 541 -14.34 -9.72 22.38
CA LEU A 541 -13.34 -10.74 22.05
C LEU A 541 -12.19 -10.17 21.19
N VAL A 542 -12.47 -9.21 20.31
CA VAL A 542 -11.43 -8.49 19.56
C VAL A 542 -10.49 -7.73 20.51
N GLU A 543 -11.05 -7.08 21.54
CA GLU A 543 -10.24 -6.35 22.53
C GLU A 543 -9.46 -7.30 23.45
N GLU A 544 -10.03 -8.43 23.87
CA GLU A 544 -9.33 -9.46 24.67
C GLU A 544 -8.13 -10.05 23.91
N ILE A 545 -8.33 -10.46 22.65
CA ILE A 545 -7.25 -10.96 21.77
C ILE A 545 -6.15 -9.89 21.63
N LYS A 546 -6.54 -8.61 21.50
CA LYS A 546 -5.60 -7.50 21.40
C LYS A 546 -4.79 -7.32 22.69
N VAL A 547 -5.42 -7.36 23.86
CA VAL A 547 -4.72 -7.26 25.16
C VAL A 547 -3.67 -8.35 25.29
N ILE A 548 -4.05 -9.61 25.01
CA ILE A 548 -3.08 -10.72 25.05
C ILE A 548 -1.94 -10.52 24.05
N ALA A 549 -2.24 -10.04 22.83
CA ALA A 549 -1.19 -9.79 21.85
C ALA A 549 -0.20 -8.71 22.31
N GLU A 550 -0.69 -7.64 22.93
CA GLU A 550 0.13 -6.58 23.52
C GLU A 550 0.96 -7.10 24.70
N ASP A 551 0.41 -8.00 25.53
CA ASP A 551 1.14 -8.64 26.63
C ASP A 551 2.29 -9.52 26.12
N VAL A 552 2.06 -10.30 25.07
CA VAL A 552 3.13 -11.09 24.44
C VAL A 552 4.25 -10.17 23.91
N GLU A 553 3.91 -9.10 23.19
CA GLU A 553 4.91 -8.14 22.69
C GLU A 553 5.70 -7.49 23.83
N LYS A 554 5.02 -7.10 24.91
CA LYS A 554 5.64 -6.56 26.11
C LYS A 554 6.60 -7.58 26.74
N MET A 555 6.21 -8.85 26.83
CA MET A 555 7.08 -9.89 27.37
C MET A 555 8.32 -10.09 26.49
N VAL A 556 8.16 -10.14 25.15
CA VAL A 556 9.29 -10.22 24.22
C VAL A 556 10.28 -9.07 24.42
N GLN A 557 9.81 -7.85 24.68
CA GLN A 557 10.68 -6.71 24.99
C GLN A 557 11.37 -6.88 26.35
N LEU A 558 10.62 -7.28 27.38
CA LEU A 558 11.14 -7.46 28.73
C LEU A 558 12.19 -8.59 28.82
N LEU A 559 12.02 -9.66 28.05
CA LEU A 559 13.00 -10.76 27.96
C LEU A 559 14.38 -10.26 27.52
N LYS A 560 14.45 -9.24 26.66
CA LYS A 560 15.74 -8.68 26.20
C LYS A 560 16.51 -8.02 27.35
N GLU A 561 15.80 -7.53 28.36
CA GLU A 561 16.39 -6.90 29.54
C GLU A 561 16.63 -7.88 30.69
N LYS A 562 15.69 -8.81 30.91
CA LYS A 562 15.70 -9.72 32.07
C LYS A 562 16.34 -11.08 31.79
N GLY A 563 16.45 -11.49 30.53
CA GLY A 563 16.98 -12.79 30.09
C GLY A 563 16.03 -13.98 30.31
N GLU A 564 15.24 -13.93 31.38
CA GLU A 564 14.27 -14.95 31.76
C GLU A 564 13.10 -14.32 32.53
N VAL A 565 11.87 -14.76 32.25
CA VAL A 565 10.64 -14.31 32.93
C VAL A 565 9.66 -15.48 33.13
N ILE A 566 8.80 -15.34 34.15
CA ILE A 566 7.65 -16.21 34.38
C ILE A 566 6.37 -15.41 34.14
N ILE A 567 5.41 -15.97 33.41
CA ILE A 567 4.06 -15.43 33.25
C ILE A 567 3.06 -16.40 33.86
N THR A 568 2.12 -15.89 34.64
CA THR A 568 1.03 -16.71 35.20
C THR A 568 -0.22 -15.88 35.46
N SER A 569 -1.24 -16.50 36.04
CA SER A 569 -2.52 -15.87 36.32
C SER A 569 -3.04 -16.24 37.69
N ASP A 570 -3.87 -15.37 38.27
CA ASP A 570 -4.56 -15.61 39.53
C ASP A 570 -5.75 -16.56 39.36
N HIS A 571 -6.50 -16.43 38.27
CA HIS A 571 -7.57 -17.32 37.82
C HIS A 571 -7.82 -17.18 36.31
N GLY A 572 -8.55 -18.12 35.72
CA GLY A 572 -9.17 -17.89 34.41
C GLY A 572 -10.60 -17.38 34.53
N LEU A 573 -11.32 -17.39 33.41
CA LEU A 573 -12.66 -16.84 33.28
C LEU A 573 -13.58 -17.82 32.56
N THR A 574 -14.86 -17.85 32.93
CA THR A 574 -15.90 -18.59 32.21
C THR A 574 -16.94 -17.65 31.59
N ARG A 575 -17.10 -17.75 30.27
CA ARG A 575 -18.10 -17.02 29.49
C ARG A 575 -19.50 -17.61 29.64
N PHE A 576 -19.60 -18.92 29.88
CA PHE A 576 -20.84 -19.68 29.77
C PHE A 576 -21.42 -20.12 31.12
N ALA A 577 -21.05 -19.46 32.22
CA ALA A 577 -21.52 -19.74 33.59
C ALA A 577 -23.04 -19.94 33.74
N PHE A 578 -23.86 -19.40 32.84
CA PHE A 578 -25.32 -19.43 32.95
C PHE A 578 -26.00 -20.38 31.97
N ALA A 579 -25.25 -21.07 31.13
CA ALA A 579 -25.81 -21.81 30.00
C ALA A 579 -26.25 -23.24 30.34
N GLY A 580 -25.67 -23.85 31.36
CA GLY A 580 -26.03 -25.16 31.89
C GLY A 580 -27.28 -25.18 32.75
N GLY A 581 -27.90 -24.02 33.01
CA GLY A 581 -29.08 -23.88 33.86
C GLY A 581 -28.78 -23.38 35.27
N LYS A 582 -29.72 -23.63 36.19
CA LYS A 582 -29.62 -23.21 37.59
C LYS A 582 -29.46 -24.42 38.49
N SER A 583 -28.55 -24.32 39.46
CA SER A 583 -28.41 -25.30 40.55
C SER A 583 -29.04 -24.71 41.82
N THR A 584 -29.89 -25.46 42.50
CA THR A 584 -30.42 -25.04 43.80
C THR A 584 -29.37 -25.27 44.88
N PRO A 585 -28.92 -24.23 45.60
CA PRO A 585 -27.94 -24.39 46.67
C PRO A 585 -28.57 -25.05 47.91
N PRO A 586 -27.77 -25.67 48.80
CA PRO A 586 -28.28 -26.17 50.08
C PRO A 586 -29.00 -25.10 50.89
N GLN A 587 -30.01 -25.51 51.67
CA GLN A 587 -30.82 -24.57 52.45
C GLN A 587 -29.95 -23.75 53.41
N GLY A 588 -30.08 -22.43 53.34
CA GLY A 588 -29.35 -21.50 54.21
C GLY A 588 -27.93 -21.17 53.75
N ALA A 589 -27.45 -21.76 52.64
CA ALA A 589 -26.17 -21.39 52.04
C ALA A 589 -26.17 -19.94 51.55
N GLN A 590 -25.06 -19.25 51.73
CA GLN A 590 -24.84 -17.89 51.26
C GLN A 590 -24.25 -17.92 49.86
N ILE A 591 -24.96 -17.34 48.90
CA ILE A 591 -24.55 -17.33 47.49
C ILE A 591 -23.69 -16.10 47.23
N HIS A 592 -22.53 -16.32 46.60
CA HIS A 592 -21.64 -15.24 46.23
C HIS A 592 -22.08 -14.54 44.95
N LYS A 593 -21.51 -13.35 44.70
CA LYS A 593 -21.93 -12.38 43.68
C LYS A 593 -22.44 -13.00 42.38
N TRP A 594 -21.63 -13.86 41.74
CA TRP A 594 -21.93 -14.44 40.43
C TRP A 594 -22.66 -15.80 40.48
N GLY A 595 -22.91 -16.34 41.69
CA GLY A 595 -23.52 -17.65 41.87
C GLY A 595 -22.65 -18.82 41.43
N ARG A 596 -21.34 -18.63 41.31
CA ARG A 596 -20.38 -19.69 40.97
C ARG A 596 -19.96 -20.54 42.17
N TYR A 597 -20.10 -20.01 43.37
CA TYR A 597 -19.90 -20.73 44.62
C TYR A 597 -20.83 -20.24 45.73
N ALA A 598 -20.98 -21.07 46.76
CA ALA A 598 -21.82 -20.83 47.92
C ALA A 598 -21.07 -21.21 49.20
N GLU A 599 -21.30 -20.47 50.29
CA GLU A 599 -20.78 -20.80 51.62
C GLU A 599 -21.87 -21.45 52.48
N LEU A 600 -21.51 -22.51 53.18
CA LEU A 600 -22.39 -23.23 54.08
C LEU A 600 -22.37 -22.62 55.48
N ARG A 601 -23.51 -22.67 56.19
CA ARG A 601 -23.62 -22.21 57.58
C ARG A 601 -22.82 -23.06 58.56
N GLU A 602 -22.78 -24.37 58.29
CA GLU A 602 -22.05 -25.36 59.06
C GLU A 602 -21.23 -26.22 58.10
N SER A 603 -20.03 -26.61 58.50
CA SER A 603 -19.16 -27.46 57.67
C SER A 603 -19.77 -28.85 57.54
N SER A 604 -19.92 -29.36 56.32
CA SER A 604 -20.39 -30.72 56.09
C SER A 604 -19.86 -31.26 54.76
N GLU A 605 -19.24 -32.44 54.84
CA GLU A 605 -18.80 -33.20 53.67
C GLU A 605 -19.96 -33.92 52.97
N GLU A 606 -21.10 -34.09 53.64
CA GLU A 606 -22.29 -34.76 53.10
C GLU A 606 -22.86 -34.04 51.87
N TYR A 607 -22.59 -32.73 51.71
CA TYR A 607 -23.05 -31.98 50.54
C TYR A 607 -22.38 -32.38 49.22
N ALA A 608 -21.24 -33.10 49.25
CA ALA A 608 -20.62 -33.66 48.05
C ALA A 608 -21.48 -34.78 47.40
N ILE A 609 -22.44 -35.33 48.15
CA ILE A 609 -23.34 -36.41 47.69
C ILE A 609 -24.53 -35.86 46.88
N TYR A 610 -24.82 -34.55 46.98
CA TYR A 610 -26.01 -33.96 46.36
C TYR A 610 -25.89 -33.77 44.84
N SER A 611 -24.67 -33.60 44.31
CA SER A 611 -24.44 -33.44 42.88
C SER A 611 -22.99 -33.71 42.51
N THR A 612 -22.78 -34.42 41.40
CA THR A 612 -21.47 -34.63 40.80
C THR A 612 -20.93 -33.39 40.07
N ASN A 613 -21.77 -32.37 39.88
CA ASN A 613 -21.39 -31.10 39.26
C ASN A 613 -20.66 -30.15 40.21
N TRP A 614 -20.51 -30.53 41.48
CA TRP A 614 -20.04 -29.67 42.56
C TRP A 614 -18.69 -30.15 43.12
N ILE A 615 -17.90 -29.19 43.57
CA ILE A 615 -16.72 -29.44 44.41
C ILE A 615 -16.99 -28.86 45.79
N ASN A 616 -16.80 -29.68 46.83
CA ASN A 616 -17.02 -29.30 48.22
C ASN A 616 -15.68 -29.32 48.97
N ASP A 617 -15.31 -28.20 49.61
CA ASP A 617 -14.11 -28.12 50.47
C ASP A 617 -14.45 -28.30 51.97
N GLY A 618 -15.68 -28.68 52.28
CA GLY A 618 -16.24 -28.84 53.62
C GLY A 618 -17.03 -27.62 54.09
N ARG A 619 -16.67 -26.39 53.68
CA ARG A 619 -17.33 -25.14 54.09
C ARG A 619 -17.96 -24.40 52.92
N ARG A 620 -17.51 -24.66 51.70
CA ARG A 620 -17.95 -24.01 50.46
C ARG A 620 -18.19 -25.04 49.37
N ILE A 621 -19.13 -24.70 48.50
CA ILE A 621 -19.47 -25.49 47.32
C ILE A 621 -19.20 -24.65 46.08
N PHE A 622 -18.45 -25.20 45.13
CA PHE A 622 -18.05 -24.56 43.87
C PHE A 622 -18.66 -25.32 42.70
N LEU A 623 -19.19 -24.60 41.71
CA LEU A 623 -19.73 -25.20 40.49
C LEU A 623 -18.59 -25.55 39.53
N ALA A 624 -18.38 -26.85 39.28
CA ALA A 624 -17.39 -27.34 38.32
C ALA A 624 -17.93 -27.46 36.87
N VAL A 625 -19.16 -26.97 36.66
CA VAL A 625 -19.85 -26.96 35.37
C VAL A 625 -20.38 -25.56 35.06
N HIS A 626 -20.90 -25.39 33.85
CA HIS A 626 -21.45 -24.14 33.32
C HIS A 626 -22.85 -23.77 33.87
N GLU A 627 -23.13 -24.06 35.14
CA GLU A 627 -24.40 -23.75 35.83
C GLU A 627 -24.26 -22.54 36.76
N LYS A 628 -25.38 -21.99 37.26
CA LYS A 628 -25.35 -20.95 38.30
C LYS A 628 -26.22 -21.30 39.49
N PHE A 629 -25.74 -21.06 40.71
CA PHE A 629 -26.57 -21.10 41.90
C PHE A 629 -27.72 -20.08 41.85
N GLU A 630 -28.91 -20.54 42.23
CA GLU A 630 -30.07 -19.66 42.40
C GLU A 630 -29.76 -18.54 43.41
N GLY A 631 -30.03 -17.28 43.04
CA GLY A 631 -29.67 -16.10 43.83
C GLY A 631 -28.39 -15.37 43.38
N GLY A 632 -27.56 -15.98 42.52
CA GLY A 632 -26.42 -15.29 41.91
C GLY A 632 -26.83 -14.24 40.86
N ALA A 633 -26.05 -13.17 40.74
CA ALA A 633 -26.25 -12.12 39.75
C ALA A 633 -26.05 -12.62 38.30
N TRP A 634 -26.54 -11.86 37.34
CA TRP A 634 -26.30 -12.07 35.91
C TRP A 634 -25.13 -11.20 35.45
N SER A 635 -24.32 -11.70 34.50
CA SER A 635 -23.30 -10.94 33.79
C SER A 635 -23.50 -11.10 32.28
N SER A 636 -23.32 -10.02 31.54
CA SER A 636 -23.27 -10.04 30.07
C SER A 636 -21.94 -10.58 29.53
N GLY A 637 -20.85 -10.36 30.27
CA GLY A 637 -19.51 -10.82 29.93
C GLY A 637 -19.15 -12.14 30.61
N GLU A 638 -17.92 -12.23 31.11
CA GLU A 638 -17.39 -13.42 31.76
C GLU A 638 -17.36 -13.26 33.27
N VAL A 639 -17.32 -14.39 33.97
CA VAL A 639 -17.29 -14.45 35.43
C VAL A 639 -16.30 -15.50 35.90
N HIS A 640 -15.98 -15.43 37.19
CA HIS A 640 -15.11 -16.38 37.87
C HIS A 640 -15.69 -16.71 39.27
N GLY A 641 -15.01 -17.56 40.03
CA GLY A 641 -15.33 -17.97 41.40
C GLY A 641 -15.77 -19.44 41.51
N GLY A 642 -16.01 -20.12 40.39
CA GLY A 642 -16.40 -21.52 40.32
C GLY A 642 -15.19 -22.44 40.19
N ALA A 643 -15.43 -23.63 39.64
CA ALA A 643 -14.44 -24.67 39.50
C ALA A 643 -14.38 -25.32 38.11
N THR A 644 -14.92 -24.67 37.07
CA THR A 644 -14.73 -25.19 35.70
C THR A 644 -13.26 -25.14 35.31
N LEU A 645 -12.87 -25.95 34.34
CA LEU A 645 -11.45 -26.07 33.97
C LEU A 645 -10.89 -24.74 33.46
N GLU A 646 -11.67 -23.94 32.75
CA GLU A 646 -11.28 -22.61 32.28
C GLU A 646 -11.16 -21.56 33.39
N GLU A 647 -11.85 -21.73 34.54
CA GLU A 647 -11.69 -20.87 35.72
C GLU A 647 -10.45 -21.29 36.54
N CYS A 648 -10.27 -22.60 36.74
CA CYS A 648 -9.29 -23.18 37.67
C CYS A 648 -7.90 -23.38 37.10
N LEU A 649 -7.80 -23.72 35.82
CA LEU A 649 -6.52 -24.08 35.22
C LEU A 649 -5.91 -22.83 34.59
N VAL A 650 -4.74 -22.49 35.10
CA VAL A 650 -3.94 -21.34 34.67
C VAL A 650 -2.57 -21.82 34.22
N PRO A 651 -1.94 -21.13 33.27
CA PRO A 651 -0.61 -21.50 32.84
C PRO A 651 0.44 -20.89 33.77
N VAL A 652 1.53 -21.62 33.98
CA VAL A 652 2.81 -21.07 34.42
C VAL A 652 3.75 -21.18 33.21
N ILE A 653 3.92 -20.04 32.55
CA ILE A 653 4.72 -19.91 31.33
C ILE A 653 6.11 -19.43 31.72
N ARG A 654 7.14 -20.16 31.33
CA ARG A 654 8.52 -19.72 31.45
C ARG A 654 9.06 -19.36 30.07
N LEU A 655 9.60 -18.16 29.96
CA LEU A 655 10.25 -17.67 28.75
C LEU A 655 11.70 -17.32 29.04
N TRP A 656 12.62 -17.73 28.15
CA TRP A 656 14.02 -17.35 28.25
C TRP A 656 14.69 -17.27 26.88
N MET A 657 15.76 -16.47 26.81
CA MET A 657 16.57 -16.34 25.61
C MET A 657 17.52 -17.52 25.46
N VAL A 658 17.55 -18.16 24.29
CA VAL A 658 18.56 -19.18 23.97
C VAL A 658 19.86 -18.48 23.57
N ARG A 659 20.94 -18.71 24.32
CA ARG A 659 22.27 -18.22 23.93
C ARG A 659 22.73 -18.96 22.67
N LYS A 660 23.20 -18.22 21.66
CA LYS A 660 23.82 -18.77 20.45
C LYS A 660 25.23 -19.27 20.75
N ASP A 661 25.35 -20.30 21.57
CA ASP A 661 26.63 -20.95 21.81
C ASP A 661 26.87 -22.00 20.71
N GLY A 662 27.52 -21.56 19.63
CA GLY A 662 27.91 -22.41 18.49
C GLY A 662 26.91 -22.40 17.33
N ALA A 663 27.44 -22.34 16.10
CA ALA A 663 26.69 -22.41 14.87
C ALA A 663 26.09 -23.82 14.66
N VAL A 664 25.04 -24.16 15.40
CA VAL A 664 24.18 -25.31 15.08
C VAL A 664 23.35 -24.90 13.86
N ALA A 665 23.52 -25.62 12.75
CA ALA A 665 22.72 -25.39 11.55
C ALA A 665 21.22 -25.52 11.89
N SER A 666 20.40 -24.58 11.43
CA SER A 666 18.96 -24.68 11.62
C SER A 666 18.42 -25.92 10.91
N PRO A 667 17.57 -26.74 11.57
CA PRO A 667 16.96 -27.90 10.94
C PRO A 667 16.10 -27.44 9.76
N LYS A 668 16.20 -28.15 8.64
CA LYS A 668 15.37 -27.94 7.45
C LYS A 668 14.67 -29.23 7.09
N ILE A 669 13.52 -29.11 6.44
CA ILE A 669 12.79 -30.25 5.86
C ILE A 669 13.61 -30.77 4.67
N ALA A 670 14.07 -32.01 4.77
CA ALA A 670 14.80 -32.69 3.71
C ALA A 670 13.85 -33.45 2.78
N ILE A 671 12.94 -34.22 3.38
CA ILE A 671 11.96 -35.08 2.69
C ILE A 671 10.67 -35.06 3.50
N PHE A 672 9.52 -35.14 2.83
CA PHE A 672 8.26 -35.43 3.50
C PHE A 672 7.30 -36.22 2.59
N THR A 673 6.31 -36.89 3.20
CA THR A 673 5.24 -37.58 2.47
C THR A 673 4.30 -36.58 1.79
N SER A 674 4.29 -36.56 0.45
CA SER A 674 3.42 -35.66 -0.33
C SER A 674 1.98 -36.16 -0.49
N VAL A 675 1.72 -37.45 -0.29
CA VAL A 675 0.38 -38.06 -0.33
C VAL A 675 0.17 -38.97 0.88
N VAL A 676 -0.71 -38.57 1.79
CA VAL A 676 -1.11 -39.34 2.97
C VAL A 676 -2.34 -40.17 2.62
N LYS A 677 -2.19 -41.50 2.59
CA LYS A 677 -3.31 -42.43 2.38
C LYS A 677 -3.98 -42.74 3.72
N LEU A 678 -5.30 -42.57 3.77
CA LEU A 678 -6.09 -42.92 4.95
C LEU A 678 -6.58 -44.37 4.87
N ASN A 679 -6.37 -45.13 5.94
CA ASN A 679 -6.95 -46.45 6.16
C ASN A 679 -8.48 -46.39 6.34
N ILE A 680 -9.13 -47.55 6.54
CA ILE A 680 -10.58 -47.64 6.75
C ILE A 680 -11.10 -46.89 7.99
N ARG A 681 -10.21 -46.56 8.95
CA ARG A 681 -10.52 -45.79 10.16
C ARG A 681 -10.30 -44.29 9.97
N GLY A 682 -9.83 -43.85 8.80
CA GLY A 682 -9.52 -42.45 8.52
C GLY A 682 -8.19 -41.99 9.12
N GLU A 683 -7.27 -42.91 9.35
CA GLU A 683 -5.93 -42.66 9.91
C GLU A 683 -4.87 -42.85 8.82
N GLY A 684 -3.84 -42.03 8.80
CA GLY A 684 -2.71 -42.15 7.88
C GLY A 684 -1.44 -41.54 8.45
N CYS A 685 -0.30 -41.80 7.82
CA CYS A 685 1.00 -41.34 8.32
C CYS A 685 1.64 -40.32 7.37
N LEU A 686 2.09 -39.21 7.94
CA LEU A 686 2.95 -38.23 7.27
C LEU A 686 4.36 -38.37 7.85
N GLU A 687 5.33 -38.74 7.02
CA GLU A 687 6.73 -38.83 7.42
C GLU A 687 7.45 -37.54 7.09
N VAL A 688 8.32 -37.07 7.99
CA VAL A 688 9.19 -35.89 7.80
C VAL A 688 10.62 -36.26 8.16
N GLU A 689 11.56 -35.97 7.26
CA GLU A 689 13.00 -36.08 7.51
C GLU A 689 13.61 -34.68 7.63
N LEU A 690 14.46 -34.47 8.62
CA LEU A 690 15.09 -33.17 8.91
C LEU A 690 16.61 -33.23 8.73
N THR A 691 17.21 -32.12 8.30
CA THR A 691 18.68 -32.03 8.08
C THR A 691 19.51 -32.00 9.37
N ALA A 692 18.87 -31.87 10.53
CA ALA A 692 19.51 -31.84 11.84
C ALA A 692 18.57 -32.45 12.88
N PRO A 693 19.10 -33.06 13.95
CA PRO A 693 18.28 -33.62 15.03
C PRO A 693 17.54 -32.52 15.79
N VAL A 694 16.30 -32.81 16.16
CA VAL A 694 15.39 -31.97 16.95
C VAL A 694 14.75 -32.81 18.05
N GLU A 695 14.14 -32.17 19.04
CA GLU A 695 13.52 -32.85 20.19
C GLU A 695 12.03 -33.10 19.99
N GLU A 696 11.37 -32.24 19.19
CA GLU A 696 9.94 -32.32 18.91
C GLU A 696 9.67 -31.88 17.48
N VAL A 697 8.67 -32.51 16.83
CA VAL A 697 8.09 -32.02 15.59
C VAL A 697 6.58 -32.01 15.72
N THR A 698 5.96 -30.89 15.36
CA THR A 698 4.50 -30.76 15.30
C THR A 698 4.05 -30.24 13.94
N LEU A 699 2.94 -30.77 13.45
CA LEU A 699 2.26 -30.29 12.25
C LEU A 699 0.99 -29.54 12.66
N GLN A 700 0.93 -28.27 12.28
CA GLN A 700 -0.29 -27.47 12.33
C GLN A 700 -0.96 -27.48 10.96
N VAL A 701 -2.20 -27.95 10.87
CA VAL A 701 -2.94 -28.00 9.60
C VAL A 701 -4.43 -27.88 9.85
N ALA A 702 -5.10 -26.97 9.13
CA ALA A 702 -6.55 -26.73 9.22
C ALA A 702 -7.06 -26.55 10.67
N GLY A 703 -6.29 -25.86 11.51
CA GLY A 703 -6.61 -25.61 12.93
C GLY A 703 -6.48 -26.83 13.85
N GLN A 704 -5.78 -27.88 13.39
CA GLN A 704 -5.41 -29.05 14.17
C GLN A 704 -3.90 -29.11 14.36
N VAL A 705 -3.48 -29.71 15.48
CA VAL A 705 -2.08 -29.93 15.83
C VAL A 705 -1.85 -31.42 15.96
N TYR A 706 -0.82 -31.93 15.30
CA TYR A 706 -0.40 -33.33 15.36
C TYR A 706 1.06 -33.39 15.80
N SER A 707 1.34 -34.18 16.84
CA SER A 707 2.71 -34.44 17.31
C SER A 707 3.34 -35.59 16.54
N GLY A 708 4.61 -35.45 16.17
CA GLY A 708 5.40 -36.49 15.55
C GLY A 708 6.10 -37.37 16.57
N VAL A 709 6.34 -38.63 16.17
CA VAL A 709 7.14 -39.59 16.92
C VAL A 709 8.41 -39.89 16.13
N PRO A 710 9.61 -39.88 16.75
CA PRO A 710 10.84 -40.21 16.04
C PRO A 710 10.91 -41.72 15.76
N GLU A 711 11.06 -42.09 14.49
CA GLU A 711 11.17 -43.47 14.03
C GLU A 711 12.15 -43.57 12.85
N GLY A 712 13.21 -44.40 12.99
CA GLY A 712 14.12 -44.70 11.88
C GLY A 712 14.87 -43.50 11.27
N GLY A 713 15.09 -42.41 12.02
CA GLY A 713 15.71 -41.18 11.51
C GLY A 713 14.72 -40.18 10.89
N LYS A 714 13.42 -40.49 10.93
CA LYS A 714 12.31 -39.64 10.50
C LYS A 714 11.40 -39.32 11.66
N TRP A 715 10.49 -38.38 11.44
CA TRP A 715 9.35 -38.09 12.30
C TRP A 715 8.09 -38.61 11.64
N VAL A 716 7.37 -39.50 12.31
CA VAL A 716 6.09 -40.04 11.86
C VAL A 716 4.97 -39.30 12.58
N ILE A 717 4.13 -38.63 11.79
CA ILE A 717 3.00 -37.83 12.27
C ILE A 717 1.71 -38.57 11.90
N GLU A 718 0.97 -39.02 12.92
CA GLU A 718 -0.28 -39.73 12.72
C GLU A 718 -1.42 -38.73 12.43
N ILE A 719 -1.89 -38.73 11.19
CA ILE A 719 -2.98 -37.89 10.72
C ILE A 719 -4.30 -38.59 10.97
N LYS A 720 -5.17 -37.96 11.76
CA LYS A 720 -6.56 -38.38 12.01
C LYS A 720 -7.52 -37.24 11.74
N ASN A 721 -8.76 -37.56 11.40
CA ASN A 721 -9.86 -36.59 11.28
C ASN A 721 -9.65 -35.51 10.19
N LEU A 722 -8.79 -35.76 9.19
CA LEU A 722 -8.73 -34.99 7.95
C LEU A 722 -9.56 -35.67 6.86
N LYS A 723 -10.30 -34.88 6.09
CA LYS A 723 -11.02 -35.37 4.90
C LYS A 723 -10.08 -35.47 3.71
N ALA A 724 -10.45 -36.24 2.69
CA ALA A 724 -9.68 -36.28 1.46
C ALA A 724 -9.62 -34.89 0.79
N GLY A 725 -8.43 -34.49 0.33
CA GLY A 725 -8.20 -33.16 -0.24
C GLY A 725 -6.75 -32.69 -0.10
N LYS A 726 -6.47 -31.50 -0.62
CA LYS A 726 -5.16 -30.86 -0.50
C LYS A 726 -5.09 -30.00 0.75
N TYR A 727 -3.95 -30.05 1.42
CA TYR A 727 -3.69 -29.33 2.66
C TYR A 727 -2.34 -28.62 2.59
N ARG A 728 -2.30 -27.42 3.16
CA ARG A 728 -1.06 -26.72 3.51
C ARG A 728 -0.90 -26.81 5.02
N GLY A 729 0.23 -27.33 5.46
CA GLY A 729 0.56 -27.51 6.86
C GLY A 729 1.82 -26.76 7.23
N ARG A 730 1.87 -26.28 8.46
CA ARG A 730 3.01 -25.60 9.07
C ARG A 730 3.70 -26.56 10.04
N LEU A 731 4.96 -26.88 9.76
CA LEU A 731 5.80 -27.69 10.64
C LEU A 731 6.54 -26.80 11.63
N GLU A 732 6.54 -27.22 12.88
CA GLU A 732 7.26 -26.57 13.98
C GLU A 732 8.07 -27.58 14.77
N TYR A 733 9.12 -27.10 15.42
CA TYR A 733 9.98 -27.84 16.34
C TYR A 733 10.15 -27.07 17.65
N GLU A 734 10.95 -27.59 18.59
CA GLU A 734 11.07 -27.02 19.94
C GLU A 734 11.63 -25.58 19.98
N ARG A 735 12.12 -25.04 18.86
CA ARG A 735 12.58 -23.64 18.73
C ARG A 735 11.80 -22.80 17.73
N GLY A 736 10.66 -23.28 17.23
CA GLY A 736 9.74 -22.49 16.41
C GLY A 736 9.46 -23.11 15.04
N PHE A 737 9.40 -22.26 14.02
CA PHE A 737 8.97 -22.65 12.67
C PHE A 737 10.06 -23.41 11.89
N LEU A 738 9.71 -24.58 11.32
CA LEU A 738 10.60 -25.36 10.44
C LEU A 738 10.38 -25.03 8.96
N GLY A 739 9.13 -24.79 8.58
CA GLY A 739 8.73 -24.62 7.19
C GLY A 739 7.27 -25.00 6.97
N GLU A 740 6.79 -24.73 5.76
CA GLU A 740 5.48 -25.18 5.32
C GLU A 740 5.61 -26.35 4.34
N ILE A 741 4.62 -27.23 4.37
CA ILE A 741 4.48 -28.37 3.47
C ILE A 741 3.11 -28.35 2.81
N GLU A 742 3.05 -28.84 1.57
CA GLU A 742 1.81 -29.11 0.86
C GLU A 742 1.68 -30.60 0.63
N PHE A 743 0.57 -31.20 1.07
CA PHE A 743 0.32 -32.63 0.93
C PHE A 743 -1.14 -32.91 0.57
N GLU A 744 -1.38 -34.05 -0.07
CA GLU A 744 -2.71 -34.54 -0.41
C GLU A 744 -3.11 -35.68 0.52
N VAL A 745 -4.29 -35.57 1.12
CA VAL A 745 -4.93 -36.68 1.84
C VAL A 745 -5.83 -37.42 0.86
N ALA A 746 -5.56 -38.70 0.64
CA ALA A 746 -6.32 -39.54 -0.29
C ALA A 746 -6.93 -40.75 0.43
N ARG A 747 -8.09 -41.20 -0.03
CA ARG A 747 -8.65 -42.49 0.41
C ARG A 747 -7.95 -43.61 -0.37
N GLY A 748 -7.36 -44.57 0.33
CA GLY A 748 -6.76 -45.74 -0.32
C GLY A 748 -6.45 -46.84 0.69
N LEU A 749 -6.62 -48.09 0.28
CA LEU A 749 -6.25 -49.27 1.07
C LEU A 749 -4.75 -49.21 1.41
N MET A 750 -4.41 -49.29 2.69
CA MET A 750 -3.02 -49.48 3.16
C MET A 750 -2.69 -50.98 3.18
N GLU A 751 -1.41 -51.36 3.18
CA GLU A 751 -1.00 -52.80 3.18
C GLU A 751 -1.61 -53.59 4.35
N GLU A 752 -1.89 -52.95 5.49
CA GLU A 752 -2.60 -53.57 6.62
C GLU A 752 -4.05 -53.96 6.32
N ASP A 753 -4.70 -53.31 5.34
CA ASP A 753 -6.06 -53.67 4.88
C ASP A 753 -6.07 -54.96 4.03
N LEU A 754 -4.89 -55.50 3.67
CA LEU A 754 -4.74 -56.73 2.88
C LEU A 754 -4.48 -57.99 3.72
N GLY A 755 -4.33 -57.87 5.05
CA GLY A 755 -4.19 -59.02 5.96
C GLY A 755 -3.00 -59.93 5.63
N LEU A 756 -1.83 -59.35 5.35
CA LEU A 756 -0.56 -60.06 5.15
C LEU A 756 0.35 -59.98 6.37
#